data_AF-A0A1H8KRW7-F1
#
_entry.id   AF-A0A1H8KRW7-F1
#
_cell.length_a   1.000
_cell.length_b   1.000
_cell.length_c   1.000
_cell.angle_alpha   90.00
_cell.angle_beta   90.00
_cell.angle_gamma   90.00
#
_symmetry.space_group_name_H-M   'P 1'
#
loop_
_entity.id
_entity.type
_entity.pdbx_description
1 polymer ?
#
loop_
_entity_poly.entity_id
_entity_poly.type
_entity_poly.pdbx_seq_one_letter_code
_entity_poly.pdbx_strand_id
1 'polypeptide(L)'
;MAIKDNPRFYELIVVTELVDVTSDTKPPEVFAYAFSSDGSMLTSAPVKDGSKAALRIPVSASKERLRILVGPASEEKNAGYDDLMRRGAQQQFLLADPKNPVKELRFRVFPDIWHCWFFRACFVRGKLMKRIIVGGTTVEYPVCNATVEVFEVDPLHVLIPKLPDAIIDRLRDVIVRPRPWPSVVDLPRVPEPFPWPGPGPDPAPFERRMMMAASGAMQEAATPEDTADAFDEIANATELKYIAKAGSRLQFQQALIDHAFIIRPLLCRFFPLLVTKQKVATTTTDACGKFQTVFFRGCNDTDIPDLYFKARQRLFGFLDVTIYEPKPVSCHTHWDYVCGTEVTLYTKHPLAQICSPCPPVIGPANWVAFLAIGAHALSHIYGTAPSLQGSTDDDNRGLTDSGAPWGGLLRPRLEFSNALEALGAKYYRVSWRKGDSGDFAPLSSAVYHYYRHDVNTPTGPMPAWTPYLLGPKNADDGAGHMVPDLFEIPYPSVAPEGVWDAPPHISEIVEHFSNAKFPTQELAAGMTYDGNGDTVGADNSGKYQLKLDLFNANGQPVNIAASGIQYVVPDVPDLTGTIYTTAAAPLGLVVGSSMIVTLHVDNNHCFAGIDAPTIGALAADPCCGVLNYAAKDSVTMTWQAKHPHGFARYHFGVVRGANSVLQLPTPGGWDPVGSGSFSTTRAVSNLLNDNLPAGCAIDGCPVAGFSENLYVDATATDGWTSELGYDASAVRAFVLSSAAV
;
A
#
# COMPACT_ATOMS: atom_id res chain seq x y z
N MET A 1 -48.05 22.43 -53.98
CA MET A 1 -46.66 22.12 -53.58
C MET A 1 -46.71 20.82 -52.79
N ALA A 2 -46.41 19.70 -53.45
CA ALA A 2 -46.62 18.35 -52.92
C ALA A 2 -45.49 17.95 -51.97
N ILE A 3 -45.83 17.50 -50.76
CA ILE A 3 -44.87 16.91 -49.82
C ILE A 3 -44.65 15.46 -50.27
N LYS A 4 -43.39 15.15 -50.62
CA LYS A 4 -42.91 13.81 -50.94
C LYS A 4 -42.98 12.91 -49.69
N ASP A 5 -43.91 11.97 -49.67
CA ASP A 5 -43.83 10.80 -48.79
C ASP A 5 -42.67 9.92 -49.24
N ASN A 6 -41.60 9.90 -48.45
CA ASN A 6 -40.46 9.03 -48.62
C ASN A 6 -40.20 8.35 -47.28
N PRO A 7 -40.89 7.24 -46.92
CA PRO A 7 -40.74 6.70 -45.58
C PRO A 7 -39.48 5.83 -45.57
N ARG A 8 -38.33 6.44 -45.29
CA ARG A 8 -37.16 5.68 -44.80
C ARG A 8 -37.41 5.12 -43.39
N PHE A 9 -38.40 5.67 -42.69
CA PHE A 9 -38.79 5.29 -41.35
C PHE A 9 -40.31 5.23 -41.23
N TYR A 10 -40.78 4.29 -40.43
CA TYR A 10 -42.15 4.19 -39.96
C TYR A 10 -42.19 4.66 -38.50
N GLU A 11 -43.10 5.57 -38.17
CA GLU A 11 -43.23 6.15 -36.83
C GLU A 11 -44.24 5.36 -35.98
N LEU A 12 -43.75 4.81 -34.85
CA LEU A 12 -44.56 4.10 -33.86
C LEU A 12 -44.72 4.98 -32.62
N ILE A 13 -45.96 5.25 -32.22
CA ILE A 13 -46.25 5.94 -30.96
C ILE A 13 -46.36 4.91 -29.85
N VAL A 14 -45.49 4.99 -28.86
CA VAL A 14 -45.54 4.19 -27.64
C VAL A 14 -46.21 5.02 -26.55
N VAL A 15 -47.35 4.56 -26.05
CA VAL A 15 -48.08 5.20 -24.95
C VAL A 15 -47.83 4.39 -23.68
N THR A 16 -47.17 5.02 -22.71
CA THR A 16 -46.84 4.46 -21.40
C THR A 16 -47.71 5.10 -20.33
N GLU A 17 -48.45 4.27 -19.60
CA GLU A 17 -49.22 4.63 -18.43
C GLU A 17 -48.49 4.10 -17.18
N LEU A 18 -47.95 5.02 -16.36
CA LEU A 18 -47.45 4.69 -15.02
C LEU A 18 -48.64 4.70 -14.05
N VAL A 19 -48.92 3.55 -13.46
CA VAL A 19 -50.05 3.37 -12.53
C VAL A 19 -49.69 4.00 -11.18
N ASP A 20 -50.69 4.60 -10.50
CA ASP A 20 -50.61 5.26 -9.18
C ASP A 20 -49.65 6.46 -9.04
N VAL A 21 -49.39 7.20 -10.13
CA VAL A 21 -48.69 8.49 -10.06
C VAL A 21 -49.65 9.58 -9.55
N THR A 22 -49.33 10.17 -8.40
CA THR A 22 -50.07 11.30 -7.79
C THR A 22 -49.42 12.64 -8.14
N SER A 23 -50.13 13.76 -7.95
CA SER A 23 -49.59 15.11 -8.21
C SER A 23 -48.32 15.46 -7.42
N ASP A 24 -48.08 14.74 -6.32
CA ASP A 24 -46.97 14.99 -5.39
C ASP A 24 -45.77 14.06 -5.61
N THR A 25 -45.89 13.08 -6.51
CA THR A 25 -44.80 12.14 -6.84
C THR A 25 -44.12 12.55 -8.14
N LYS A 26 -42.79 12.72 -8.12
CA LYS A 26 -41.98 12.91 -9.34
C LYS A 26 -41.65 11.54 -9.93
N PRO A 27 -42.27 11.11 -11.04
CA PRO A 27 -41.98 9.80 -11.64
C PRO A 27 -40.57 9.76 -12.25
N PRO A 28 -39.96 8.56 -12.39
CA PRO A 28 -38.67 8.41 -13.06
C PRO A 28 -38.76 8.74 -14.55
N GLU A 29 -37.63 9.10 -15.17
CA GLU A 29 -37.57 9.27 -16.62
C GLU A 29 -37.72 7.91 -17.33
N VAL A 30 -38.72 7.83 -18.22
CA VAL A 30 -39.05 6.61 -18.96
C VAL A 30 -38.72 6.77 -20.44
N PHE A 31 -38.17 5.74 -21.04
CA PHE A 31 -37.82 5.67 -22.46
C PHE A 31 -38.49 4.49 -23.14
N ALA A 32 -38.82 4.67 -24.41
CA ALA A 32 -39.21 3.59 -25.30
C ALA A 32 -38.02 3.19 -26.19
N TYR A 33 -37.84 1.89 -26.39
CA TYR A 33 -36.75 1.31 -27.16
C TYR A 33 -37.31 0.34 -28.21
N ALA A 34 -36.68 0.30 -29.38
CA ALA A 34 -36.96 -0.71 -30.40
C ALA A 34 -35.69 -1.51 -30.70
N PHE A 35 -35.82 -2.83 -30.64
CA PHE A 35 -34.77 -3.79 -30.99
C PHE A 35 -35.24 -4.69 -32.13
N SER A 36 -34.28 -5.14 -32.94
CA SER A 36 -34.49 -6.19 -33.94
C SER A 36 -34.66 -7.57 -33.28
N SER A 37 -34.99 -8.56 -34.09
CA SER A 37 -35.28 -9.92 -33.62
C SER A 37 -34.07 -10.60 -32.96
N ASP A 38 -32.87 -10.24 -33.38
CA ASP A 38 -31.55 -10.66 -32.89
C ASP A 38 -31.05 -9.89 -31.65
N GLY A 39 -31.80 -8.88 -31.18
CA GLY A 39 -31.44 -8.10 -29.98
C GLY A 39 -30.54 -6.90 -30.24
N SER A 40 -30.33 -6.49 -31.49
CA SER A 40 -29.63 -5.24 -31.82
C SER A 40 -30.55 -4.02 -31.65
N MET A 41 -30.07 -2.95 -31.02
CA MET A 41 -30.86 -1.73 -30.82
C MET A 41 -31.02 -0.98 -32.14
N LEU A 42 -32.27 -0.65 -32.50
CA LEU A 42 -32.61 0.10 -33.71
C LEU A 42 -32.79 1.59 -33.43
N THR A 43 -33.55 1.92 -32.39
CA THR A 43 -33.85 3.31 -32.01
C THR A 43 -34.39 3.40 -30.58
N SER A 44 -34.34 4.59 -29.98
CA SER A 44 -34.98 4.93 -28.70
C SER A 44 -35.51 6.35 -28.70
N ALA A 45 -36.52 6.61 -27.88
CA ALA A 45 -37.06 7.95 -27.66
C ALA A 45 -37.54 8.12 -26.20
N PRO A 46 -37.34 9.31 -25.59
CA PRO A 46 -37.88 9.61 -24.28
C PRO A 46 -39.42 9.69 -24.34
N VAL A 47 -40.08 9.24 -23.27
CA VAL A 47 -41.53 9.43 -23.07
C VAL A 47 -41.75 10.86 -22.58
N LYS A 48 -42.39 11.69 -23.40
CA LYS A 48 -42.71 13.10 -23.12
C LYS A 48 -44.21 13.29 -22.85
N ASP A 49 -44.56 14.42 -22.25
CA ASP A 49 -45.94 14.86 -22.02
C ASP A 49 -46.82 13.82 -21.32
N GLY A 50 -46.26 13.20 -20.28
CA GLY A 50 -47.01 12.37 -19.33
C GLY A 50 -47.48 11.01 -19.84
N SER A 51 -47.15 10.59 -21.08
CA SER A 51 -47.34 9.19 -21.51
C SER A 51 -46.80 8.81 -22.89
N LYS A 52 -46.29 9.68 -23.77
CA LYS A 52 -46.04 9.28 -25.18
C LYS A 52 -44.58 9.40 -25.64
N ALA A 53 -44.09 8.39 -26.35
CA ALA A 53 -42.80 8.40 -27.06
C ALA A 53 -43.01 8.07 -28.55
N ALA A 54 -42.28 8.74 -29.44
CA ALA A 54 -42.33 8.49 -30.88
C ALA A 54 -41.04 7.80 -31.35
N LEU A 55 -41.14 6.51 -31.71
CA LEU A 55 -40.02 5.72 -32.22
C LEU A 55 -39.97 5.75 -33.75
N ARG A 56 -38.81 6.10 -34.31
CA ARG A 56 -38.58 6.14 -35.76
C ARG A 56 -37.91 4.86 -36.22
N ILE A 57 -38.73 3.86 -36.57
CA ILE A 57 -38.26 2.52 -36.91
C ILE A 57 -37.83 2.47 -38.38
N PRO A 58 -36.60 2.01 -38.71
CA PRO A 58 -36.16 1.90 -40.10
C PRO A 58 -37.03 0.91 -40.89
N VAL A 59 -37.44 1.27 -42.12
CA VAL A 59 -38.28 0.40 -42.96
C VAL A 59 -37.55 -0.88 -43.42
N SER A 60 -36.22 -0.92 -43.34
CA SER A 60 -35.46 -2.17 -43.55
C SER A 60 -35.82 -3.28 -42.55
N ALA A 61 -36.33 -2.93 -41.37
CA ALA A 61 -36.77 -3.89 -40.35
C ALA A 61 -38.24 -4.35 -40.53
N SER A 62 -38.92 -3.91 -41.61
CA SER A 62 -40.37 -4.12 -41.87
C SER A 62 -40.80 -5.54 -42.25
N LYS A 63 -39.94 -6.54 -42.09
CA LYS A 63 -40.29 -7.97 -42.21
C LYS A 63 -39.86 -8.77 -40.97
N GLU A 64 -39.31 -8.10 -39.97
CA GLU A 64 -38.83 -8.73 -38.75
C GLU A 64 -39.83 -8.57 -37.61
N ARG A 65 -39.80 -9.51 -36.66
CA ARG A 65 -40.49 -9.37 -35.39
C ARG A 65 -39.65 -8.46 -34.49
N LEU A 66 -40.11 -7.23 -34.30
CA LEU A 66 -39.48 -6.23 -33.45
C LEU A 66 -39.78 -6.48 -31.98
N ARG A 67 -38.85 -6.12 -31.12
CA ARG A 67 -39.04 -6.08 -29.67
C ARG A 67 -39.14 -4.62 -29.26
N ILE A 68 -40.31 -4.20 -28.81
CA ILE A 68 -40.54 -2.85 -28.29
C ILE A 68 -40.51 -2.92 -26.77
N LEU A 69 -39.65 -2.12 -26.14
CA LEU A 69 -39.47 -2.08 -24.71
C LEU A 69 -39.83 -0.70 -24.17
N VAL A 70 -40.37 -0.67 -22.96
CA VAL A 70 -40.52 0.54 -22.14
C VAL A 70 -39.77 0.31 -20.85
N GLY A 71 -38.82 1.19 -20.54
CA GLY A 71 -37.93 1.02 -19.40
C GLY A 71 -37.29 2.33 -18.96
N PRO A 72 -36.41 2.27 -17.95
CA PRO A 72 -35.72 3.44 -17.43
C PRO A 72 -34.72 4.00 -18.45
N ALA A 73 -34.39 5.28 -18.32
CA ALA A 73 -33.34 5.92 -19.10
C ALA A 73 -32.00 5.14 -19.00
N SER A 74 -31.28 5.06 -20.12
CA SER A 74 -29.94 4.47 -20.20
C SER A 74 -28.95 5.57 -20.59
N GLU A 75 -27.81 5.63 -19.90
CA GLU A 75 -26.73 6.58 -20.19
C GLU A 75 -25.92 6.16 -21.44
N GLU A 76 -25.94 4.87 -21.78
CA GLU A 76 -25.27 4.37 -22.98
C GLU A 76 -26.08 4.71 -24.23
N LYS A 77 -25.40 5.26 -25.24
CA LYS A 77 -26.01 5.62 -26.54
C LYS A 77 -26.65 4.41 -27.24
N ASN A 78 -26.14 3.20 -26.95
CA ASN A 78 -26.70 1.92 -27.40
C ASN A 78 -27.04 1.09 -26.16
N ALA A 79 -28.24 1.27 -25.61
CA ALA A 79 -28.70 0.49 -24.46
C ALA A 79 -28.69 -1.01 -24.77
N GLY A 80 -28.03 -1.81 -23.93
CA GLY A 80 -28.03 -3.26 -24.03
C GLY A 80 -29.41 -3.85 -23.70
N TYR A 81 -29.89 -4.77 -24.54
CA TYR A 81 -31.18 -5.44 -24.32
C TYR A 81 -31.26 -6.14 -22.96
N ASP A 82 -30.22 -6.89 -22.59
CA ASP A 82 -30.19 -7.66 -21.33
C ASP A 82 -30.18 -6.77 -20.08
N ASP A 83 -29.53 -5.60 -20.14
CA ASP A 83 -29.53 -4.64 -19.02
C ASP A 83 -30.92 -4.01 -18.82
N LEU A 84 -31.59 -3.61 -19.90
CA LEU A 84 -32.96 -3.07 -19.81
C LEU A 84 -33.94 -4.09 -19.22
N MET A 85 -33.86 -5.34 -19.66
CA MET A 85 -34.69 -6.42 -19.13
C MET A 85 -34.38 -6.71 -17.65
N ARG A 86 -33.10 -6.71 -17.25
CA ARG A 86 -32.67 -6.84 -15.84
C ARG A 86 -33.26 -5.73 -14.97
N ARG A 87 -33.29 -4.50 -15.49
CA ARG A 87 -33.91 -3.33 -14.85
C ARG A 87 -35.44 -3.33 -14.94
N GLY A 88 -36.10 -4.43 -15.31
CA GLY A 88 -37.55 -4.56 -15.28
C GLY A 88 -38.29 -3.88 -16.44
N ALA A 89 -37.60 -3.58 -17.55
CA ALA A 89 -38.26 -3.04 -18.74
C ALA A 89 -39.39 -3.98 -19.23
N GLN A 90 -40.52 -3.40 -19.57
CA GLN A 90 -41.68 -4.12 -20.10
C GLN A 90 -41.52 -4.31 -21.60
N GLN A 91 -41.72 -5.53 -22.09
CA GLN A 91 -41.54 -5.88 -23.49
C GLN A 91 -42.86 -6.27 -24.17
N GLN A 92 -43.03 -5.82 -25.41
CA GLN A 92 -44.04 -6.36 -26.33
C GLN A 92 -43.39 -6.66 -27.69
N PHE A 93 -43.85 -7.73 -28.34
CA PHE A 93 -43.41 -8.07 -29.70
C PHE A 93 -44.33 -7.43 -30.72
N LEU A 94 -43.74 -6.77 -31.71
CA LEU A 94 -44.48 -6.15 -32.81
C LEU A 94 -44.04 -6.76 -34.13
N LEU A 95 -44.98 -7.30 -34.90
CA LEU A 95 -44.74 -7.63 -36.30
C LEU A 95 -44.93 -6.35 -37.12
N ALA A 96 -43.85 -5.82 -37.67
CA ALA A 96 -43.93 -4.63 -38.51
C ALA A 96 -44.52 -5.03 -39.88
N ASP A 97 -45.77 -4.69 -40.16
CA ASP A 97 -46.36 -4.80 -41.51
C ASP A 97 -46.42 -3.40 -42.17
N PRO A 98 -45.64 -3.14 -43.22
CA PRO A 98 -45.65 -1.84 -43.89
C PRO A 98 -46.97 -1.52 -44.61
N LYS A 99 -47.85 -2.52 -44.87
CA LYS A 99 -49.18 -2.29 -45.46
C LYS A 99 -50.23 -1.89 -44.43
N ASN A 100 -50.11 -2.38 -43.19
CA ASN A 100 -50.99 -2.05 -42.06
C ASN A 100 -50.14 -1.72 -40.82
N PRO A 101 -49.49 -0.54 -40.79
CA PRO A 101 -48.64 -0.16 -39.67
C PRO A 101 -49.43 0.02 -38.37
N VAL A 102 -48.99 -0.66 -37.30
CA VAL A 102 -49.56 -0.52 -35.94
C VAL A 102 -49.12 0.80 -35.33
N LYS A 103 -49.86 1.88 -35.56
CA LYS A 103 -49.45 3.26 -35.23
C LYS A 103 -49.25 3.53 -33.74
N GLU A 104 -49.84 2.72 -32.86
CA GLU A 104 -49.82 2.93 -31.42
C GLU A 104 -49.64 1.62 -30.65
N LEU A 105 -48.78 1.61 -29.65
CA LEU A 105 -48.55 0.50 -28.72
C LEU A 105 -48.66 1.00 -27.28
N ARG A 106 -49.42 0.31 -26.44
CA ARG A 106 -49.70 0.74 -25.07
C ARG A 106 -48.99 -0.14 -24.04
N PHE A 107 -48.32 0.49 -23.08
CA PHE A 107 -47.70 -0.15 -21.93
C PHE A 107 -48.33 0.38 -20.66
N ARG A 108 -48.67 -0.53 -19.74
CA ARG A 108 -49.02 -0.20 -18.36
C ARG A 108 -47.89 -0.68 -17.48
N VAL A 109 -47.33 0.24 -16.69
CA VAL A 109 -46.22 -0.05 -15.78
C VAL A 109 -46.74 0.16 -14.37
N PHE A 110 -46.78 -0.94 -13.60
CA PHE A 110 -47.27 -0.95 -12.23
C PHE A 110 -46.24 -0.39 -11.24
N PRO A 111 -46.66 0.05 -10.04
CA PRO A 111 -45.77 0.69 -9.06
C PRO A 111 -44.58 -0.16 -8.64
N ASP A 112 -44.76 -1.46 -8.46
CA ASP A 112 -43.68 -2.41 -8.16
C ASP A 112 -42.53 -2.35 -9.17
N ILE A 113 -42.83 -2.15 -10.45
CA ILE A 113 -41.84 -2.07 -11.53
C ILE A 113 -41.21 -0.68 -11.61
N TRP A 114 -41.99 0.40 -11.62
CA TRP A 114 -41.40 1.74 -11.79
C TRP A 114 -40.75 2.30 -10.52
N HIS A 115 -41.17 1.87 -9.31
CA HIS A 115 -40.44 2.17 -8.07
C HIS A 115 -39.05 1.54 -8.07
N CYS A 116 -38.90 0.34 -8.64
CA CYS A 116 -37.58 -0.29 -8.78
C CYS A 116 -36.59 0.58 -9.56
N TRP A 117 -37.05 1.25 -10.61
CA TRP A 117 -36.21 2.13 -11.44
C TRP A 117 -35.62 3.32 -10.66
N PHE A 118 -36.22 3.66 -9.51
CA PHE A 118 -35.82 4.78 -8.66
C PHE A 118 -35.03 4.33 -7.42
N PHE A 119 -35.47 3.27 -6.72
CA PHE A 119 -34.96 2.93 -5.39
C PHE A 119 -33.82 1.91 -5.35
N ARG A 120 -33.40 1.35 -6.50
CA ARG A 120 -32.39 0.28 -6.57
C ARG A 120 -31.03 0.70 -7.13
N ALA A 121 -30.71 1.99 -7.04
CA ALA A 121 -29.37 2.48 -7.34
C ALA A 121 -28.36 2.00 -6.27
N CYS A 122 -27.26 1.40 -6.72
CA CYS A 122 -26.14 1.00 -5.87
C CYS A 122 -24.92 1.86 -6.22
N PHE A 123 -24.46 2.66 -5.25
CA PHE A 123 -23.25 3.45 -5.39
C PHE A 123 -22.01 2.57 -5.17
N VAL A 124 -21.07 2.65 -6.10
CA VAL A 124 -19.80 1.91 -6.05
C VAL A 124 -18.67 2.92 -6.03
N ARG A 125 -17.77 2.80 -5.06
CA ARG A 125 -16.55 3.62 -5.00
C ARG A 125 -15.35 2.77 -4.59
N GLY A 126 -14.17 3.18 -5.04
CA GLY A 126 -12.95 2.47 -4.70
C GLY A 126 -11.68 3.19 -5.13
N LYS A 127 -10.55 2.53 -4.88
CA LYS A 127 -9.21 2.97 -5.24
C LYS A 127 -8.48 1.84 -5.97
N LEU A 128 -7.75 2.17 -7.03
CA LEU A 128 -6.85 1.27 -7.74
C LEU A 128 -5.40 1.69 -7.45
N MET A 129 -4.66 0.81 -6.79
CA MET A 129 -3.33 1.06 -6.26
C MET A 129 -2.33 0.01 -6.77
N LYS A 130 -1.04 0.34 -6.73
CA LYS A 130 0.08 -0.57 -7.01
C LYS A 130 1.05 -0.52 -5.83
N ARG A 131 1.36 -1.69 -5.26
CA ARG A 131 2.36 -1.84 -4.19
C ARG A 131 3.73 -2.01 -4.81
N ILE A 132 4.70 -1.23 -4.34
CA ILE A 132 6.11 -1.37 -4.69
C ILE A 132 6.96 -1.42 -3.42
N ILE A 133 8.05 -2.17 -3.45
CA ILE A 133 8.97 -2.28 -2.31
C ILE A 133 10.07 -1.23 -2.50
N VAL A 134 10.18 -0.32 -1.55
CA VAL A 134 11.14 0.79 -1.49
C VAL A 134 11.92 0.63 -0.19
N GLY A 135 13.18 0.19 -0.28
CA GLY A 135 14.07 0.08 0.90
C GLY A 135 13.64 -0.99 1.90
N GLY A 136 12.96 -2.05 1.44
CA GLY A 136 12.38 -3.07 2.31
C GLY A 136 10.98 -2.73 2.83
N THR A 137 10.50 -1.49 2.63
CA THR A 137 9.16 -1.04 3.02
C THR A 137 8.21 -1.07 1.83
N THR A 138 6.97 -1.52 2.04
CA THR A 138 5.96 -1.51 0.98
C THR A 138 5.31 -0.12 0.89
N VAL A 139 5.36 0.51 -0.27
CA VAL A 139 4.77 1.82 -0.57
C VAL A 139 3.68 1.66 -1.64
N GLU A 140 2.56 2.36 -1.48
CA GLU A 140 1.39 2.25 -2.38
C GLU A 140 1.26 3.47 -3.29
N TYR A 141 1.16 3.24 -4.60
CA TYR A 141 1.01 4.30 -5.61
C TYR A 141 -0.33 4.19 -6.32
N PRO A 142 -1.00 5.32 -6.62
CA PRO A 142 -2.27 5.30 -7.35
C PRO A 142 -2.08 4.96 -8.84
N VAL A 143 -3.07 4.30 -9.42
CA VAL A 143 -3.13 3.99 -10.85
C VAL A 143 -4.20 4.84 -11.52
N CYS A 144 -3.80 5.91 -12.19
CA CYS A 144 -4.73 6.84 -12.84
C CYS A 144 -5.06 6.46 -14.29
N ASN A 145 -6.12 7.09 -14.82
CA ASN A 145 -6.59 6.92 -16.20
C ASN A 145 -6.84 5.45 -16.59
N ALA A 146 -7.14 4.59 -15.60
CA ALA A 146 -7.53 3.22 -15.83
C ALA A 146 -9.06 3.16 -15.97
N THR A 147 -9.53 2.39 -16.95
CA THR A 147 -10.94 2.03 -17.10
C THR A 147 -11.23 0.84 -16.18
N VAL A 148 -12.06 1.06 -15.16
CA VAL A 148 -12.56 0.04 -14.24
C VAL A 148 -13.94 -0.42 -14.73
N GLU A 149 -14.02 -1.70 -15.08
CA GLU A 149 -15.26 -2.41 -15.39
C GLU A 149 -15.75 -3.10 -14.11
N VAL A 150 -17.00 -2.80 -13.74
CA VAL A 150 -17.67 -3.41 -12.60
C VAL A 150 -18.59 -4.51 -13.12
N PHE A 151 -18.44 -5.71 -12.57
CA PHE A 151 -19.26 -6.87 -12.89
C PHE A 151 -20.09 -7.27 -11.68
N GLU A 152 -21.36 -7.58 -11.91
CA GLU A 152 -22.21 -8.29 -10.95
C GLU A 152 -22.04 -9.79 -11.20
N VAL A 153 -21.75 -10.54 -10.15
CA VAL A 153 -21.63 -11.99 -10.16
C VAL A 153 -23.01 -12.60 -9.90
N ASP A 154 -23.33 -13.69 -10.61
CA ASP A 154 -24.63 -14.33 -10.45
C ASP A 154 -24.85 -14.76 -8.99
N PRO A 155 -26.04 -14.51 -8.41
CA PRO A 155 -26.30 -14.82 -7.01
C PRO A 155 -26.36 -16.34 -6.78
N LEU A 156 -26.11 -16.77 -5.55
CA LEU A 156 -26.01 -18.19 -5.20
C LEU A 156 -27.28 -19.00 -5.52
N HIS A 157 -28.45 -18.37 -5.38
CA HIS A 157 -29.73 -19.01 -5.69
C HIS A 157 -29.92 -19.29 -7.20
N VAL A 158 -29.16 -18.61 -8.06
CA VAL A 158 -29.08 -18.89 -9.51
C VAL A 158 -27.95 -19.86 -9.83
N LEU A 159 -26.79 -19.73 -9.16
CA LEU A 159 -25.61 -20.55 -9.41
C LEU A 159 -25.80 -22.00 -8.95
N ILE A 160 -26.26 -22.23 -7.72
CA ILE A 160 -26.33 -23.57 -7.09
C ILE A 160 -27.21 -24.56 -7.88
N PRO A 161 -28.40 -24.17 -8.38
CA PRO A 161 -29.22 -25.07 -9.21
C PRO A 161 -28.58 -25.46 -10.54
N LYS A 162 -27.71 -24.60 -11.10
CA LYS A 162 -27.01 -24.83 -12.38
C LYS A 162 -25.77 -25.72 -12.22
N LEU A 163 -25.36 -26.05 -10.99
CA LEU A 163 -24.19 -26.88 -10.76
C LEU A 163 -24.43 -28.33 -11.22
N PRO A 164 -23.44 -28.97 -11.89
CA PRO A 164 -23.54 -30.38 -12.27
C PRO A 164 -23.71 -31.32 -11.07
N ASP A 165 -24.36 -32.47 -11.28
CA ASP A 165 -24.66 -33.45 -10.23
C ASP A 165 -23.42 -33.90 -9.45
N ALA A 166 -22.34 -34.22 -10.18
CA ALA A 166 -21.06 -34.63 -9.59
C ALA A 166 -20.45 -33.58 -8.66
N ILE A 167 -20.78 -32.30 -8.88
CA ILE A 167 -20.30 -31.18 -8.07
C ILE A 167 -21.11 -31.08 -6.77
N ILE A 168 -22.43 -31.21 -6.86
CA ILE A 168 -23.30 -31.25 -5.70
C ILE A 168 -22.94 -32.44 -4.79
N ASP A 169 -22.62 -33.59 -5.37
CA ASP A 169 -22.18 -34.77 -4.61
C ASP A 169 -20.80 -34.55 -3.95
N ARG A 170 -19.88 -33.87 -4.63
CA ARG A 170 -18.58 -33.51 -4.05
C ARG A 170 -18.71 -32.53 -2.89
N LEU A 171 -19.59 -31.52 -3.01
CA LEU A 171 -19.89 -30.59 -1.92
C LEU A 171 -20.49 -31.30 -0.72
N ARG A 172 -21.40 -32.27 -0.97
CA ARG A 172 -21.97 -33.14 0.06
C ARG A 172 -20.88 -33.89 0.82
N ASP A 173 -19.94 -34.49 0.12
CA ASP A 173 -18.81 -35.20 0.73
C ASP A 173 -17.91 -34.30 1.58
N VAL A 174 -17.59 -33.09 1.10
CA VAL A 174 -16.75 -32.12 1.80
C VAL A 174 -17.42 -31.62 3.09
N ILE A 175 -18.73 -31.34 3.06
CA ILE A 175 -19.50 -30.90 4.22
C ILE A 175 -19.64 -32.03 5.26
N VAL A 176 -19.84 -33.27 4.81
CA VAL A 176 -19.98 -34.43 5.70
C VAL A 176 -18.65 -34.84 6.34
N ARG A 177 -17.54 -34.66 5.63
CA ARG A 177 -16.17 -35.00 6.06
C ARG A 177 -15.24 -33.81 5.82
N PRO A 178 -15.32 -32.74 6.63
CA PRO A 178 -14.41 -31.62 6.52
C PRO A 178 -12.98 -32.13 6.78
N ARG A 179 -12.11 -31.98 5.79
CA ARG A 179 -10.67 -32.26 5.96
C ARG A 179 -9.96 -30.93 6.25
N PRO A 180 -9.05 -30.86 7.24
CA PRO A 180 -8.22 -29.69 7.45
C PRO A 180 -7.44 -29.37 6.17
N TRP A 181 -7.36 -28.08 5.83
CA TRP A 181 -6.55 -27.59 4.72
C TRP A 181 -5.07 -27.95 4.96
N PRO A 182 -4.34 -28.50 3.97
CA PRO A 182 -2.94 -28.17 3.83
C PRO A 182 -2.86 -26.70 3.39
N SER A 183 -2.02 -25.91 4.06
CA SER A 183 -1.56 -24.62 3.55
C SER A 183 -1.02 -24.78 2.13
N VAL A 184 -0.94 -23.70 1.35
CA VAL A 184 -0.68 -23.65 -0.10
C VAL A 184 0.68 -24.25 -0.55
N VAL A 185 1.38 -25.00 0.30
CA VAL A 185 2.54 -25.82 -0.06
C VAL A 185 2.06 -27.26 -0.27
N ASP A 186 1.54 -27.58 -1.47
CA ASP A 186 1.54 -28.93 -2.08
C ASP A 186 0.50 -29.03 -3.22
N LEU A 187 0.72 -28.26 -4.29
CA LEU A 187 0.30 -28.75 -5.61
C LEU A 187 1.41 -29.69 -6.11
N PRO A 188 1.09 -30.89 -6.64
CA PRO A 188 2.10 -31.73 -7.25
C PRO A 188 2.76 -30.95 -8.39
N ARG A 189 4.08 -30.77 -8.29
CA ARG A 189 4.89 -30.17 -9.36
C ARG A 189 4.53 -30.87 -10.67
N VAL A 190 4.17 -30.08 -11.68
CA VAL A 190 4.19 -30.54 -13.07
C VAL A 190 5.59 -31.09 -13.31
N PRO A 191 5.78 -32.32 -13.84
CA PRO A 191 7.12 -32.84 -14.08
C PRO A 191 7.80 -31.97 -15.13
N GLU A 192 8.85 -31.25 -14.73
CA GLU A 192 9.76 -30.61 -15.68
C GLU A 192 10.46 -31.70 -16.53
N PRO A 193 10.72 -31.46 -17.82
CA PRO A 193 11.56 -32.36 -18.60
C PRO A 193 13.01 -32.36 -18.10
N PHE A 194 13.56 -33.56 -17.97
CA PHE A 194 14.92 -34.00 -17.61
C PHE A 194 16.12 -33.26 -18.30
N PRO A 195 17.40 -33.48 -17.87
CA PRO A 195 18.35 -32.45 -17.49
C PRO A 195 19.54 -32.33 -18.45
N TRP A 196 20.33 -31.26 -18.30
CA TRP A 196 21.72 -31.23 -18.80
C TRP A 196 22.69 -31.04 -17.62
N PRO A 197 23.89 -31.65 -17.66
CA PRO A 197 24.73 -31.89 -16.47
C PRO A 197 25.60 -30.68 -16.08
N GLY A 198 25.89 -30.54 -14.77
CA GLY A 198 26.74 -29.49 -14.16
C GLY A 198 28.25 -29.66 -14.41
N PRO A 199 29.20 -29.11 -13.58
CA PRO A 199 29.05 -28.46 -12.26
C PRO A 199 29.93 -27.20 -11.92
N GLY A 200 29.55 -26.47 -10.86
CA GLY A 200 30.43 -25.71 -9.92
C GLY A 200 30.45 -24.17 -10.01
N PRO A 201 30.90 -23.42 -8.97
CA PRO A 201 30.94 -23.66 -7.51
C PRO A 201 29.97 -22.73 -6.73
N ASP A 202 29.62 -23.12 -5.50
CA ASP A 202 28.73 -22.37 -4.59
C ASP A 202 29.26 -20.95 -4.23
N PRO A 203 28.40 -19.92 -4.24
CA PRO A 203 28.60 -18.71 -3.45
C PRO A 203 27.85 -18.77 -2.10
N ALA A 204 28.64 -18.55 -1.03
CA ALA A 204 28.41 -17.94 0.28
C ALA A 204 27.00 -17.87 0.96
N PRO A 205 26.95 -17.79 2.31
CA PRO A 205 25.74 -18.00 3.15
C PRO A 205 24.64 -16.92 3.05
N PHE A 206 24.84 -15.88 2.24
CA PHE A 206 23.97 -14.69 2.17
C PHE A 206 22.65 -14.95 1.44
N GLU A 207 22.59 -15.92 0.51
CA GLU A 207 21.35 -16.19 -0.24
C GLU A 207 20.29 -16.93 0.59
N ARG A 208 20.70 -17.71 1.60
CA ARG A 208 19.75 -18.53 2.39
C ARG A 208 18.85 -17.69 3.30
N ARG A 209 19.27 -16.45 3.65
CA ARG A 209 18.48 -15.52 4.46
C ARG A 209 17.50 -14.70 3.60
N MET A 210 17.84 -14.41 2.34
CA MET A 210 16.90 -13.81 1.38
C MET A 210 15.77 -14.77 0.97
N MET A 211 16.03 -16.08 0.90
CA MET A 211 14.98 -17.06 0.58
C MET A 211 13.98 -17.31 1.73
N MET A 212 14.37 -17.07 2.98
CA MET A 212 13.48 -17.14 4.15
C MET A 212 12.72 -15.83 4.39
N ALA A 213 13.24 -14.68 3.96
CA ALA A 213 12.52 -13.40 4.00
C ALA A 213 11.51 -13.26 2.83
N ALA A 214 11.73 -13.98 1.72
CA ALA A 214 10.80 -14.03 0.58
C ALA A 214 9.55 -14.91 0.81
N SER A 215 9.46 -15.62 1.94
CA SER A 215 8.30 -16.46 2.30
C SER A 215 7.29 -15.78 3.25
N GLY A 216 7.49 -14.50 3.60
CA GLY A 216 6.58 -13.73 4.45
C GLY A 216 5.53 -12.87 3.74
N ALA A 217 5.54 -12.79 2.40
CA ALA A 217 4.61 -11.95 1.63
C ALA A 217 3.62 -12.81 0.82
N MET A 218 2.88 -13.68 1.50
CA MET A 218 1.76 -14.43 0.94
C MET A 218 0.49 -14.12 1.73
N GLN A 219 -0.37 -13.24 1.21
CA GLN A 219 -1.81 -13.50 1.10
C GLN A 219 -2.57 -12.28 0.56
N GLU A 220 -3.18 -12.45 -0.61
CA GLU A 220 -4.35 -11.66 -1.01
C GLU A 220 -5.22 -12.52 -1.95
N ALA A 221 -5.40 -13.78 -1.56
CA ALA A 221 -6.72 -14.39 -1.58
C ALA A 221 -7.37 -14.06 -0.22
N ALA A 222 -8.67 -14.30 -0.03
CA ALA A 222 -9.39 -14.17 1.25
C ALA A 222 -8.47 -14.38 2.46
N THR A 223 -8.56 -13.50 3.47
CA THR A 223 -7.60 -13.51 4.57
C THR A 223 -7.47 -14.94 5.14
N PRO A 224 -6.29 -15.36 5.61
CA PRO A 224 -6.14 -16.63 6.33
C PRO A 224 -7.15 -16.78 7.47
N GLU A 225 -7.64 -15.67 8.04
CA GLU A 225 -8.74 -15.65 9.03
C GLU A 225 -10.10 -16.00 8.41
N ASP A 226 -10.51 -15.41 7.28
CA ASP A 226 -11.80 -15.68 6.62
C ASP A 226 -11.97 -17.15 6.18
N THR A 227 -10.87 -17.83 5.87
CA THR A 227 -10.88 -19.25 5.46
C THR A 227 -10.82 -20.23 6.63
N ALA A 228 -10.27 -19.83 7.79
CA ALA A 228 -10.31 -20.63 9.01
C ALA A 228 -11.71 -20.59 9.65
N ASP A 229 -12.32 -19.40 9.71
CA ASP A 229 -13.64 -19.17 10.29
C ASP A 229 -14.75 -19.95 9.55
N ALA A 230 -14.68 -20.02 8.21
CA ALA A 230 -15.64 -20.79 7.42
C ALA A 230 -15.61 -22.30 7.71
N PHE A 231 -14.46 -22.88 8.08
CA PHE A 231 -14.37 -24.32 8.41
C PHE A 231 -14.75 -24.62 9.87
N ASP A 232 -14.48 -23.71 10.80
CA ASP A 232 -15.01 -23.79 12.16
C ASP A 232 -16.55 -23.66 12.15
N GLU A 233 -17.09 -22.85 11.24
CA GLU A 233 -18.54 -22.75 11.05
C GLU A 233 -19.13 -23.99 10.34
N ILE A 234 -18.45 -24.59 9.36
CA ILE A 234 -18.79 -25.93 8.84
C ILE A 234 -18.76 -26.98 9.95
N ALA A 235 -17.80 -26.91 10.87
CA ALA A 235 -17.73 -27.81 12.01
C ALA A 235 -19.00 -27.72 12.88
N ASN A 236 -19.53 -26.50 13.05
CA ASN A 236 -20.69 -26.18 13.89
C ASN A 236 -22.06 -26.24 13.17
N ALA A 237 -22.11 -26.28 11.84
CA ALA A 237 -23.33 -26.36 11.04
C ALA A 237 -23.97 -27.76 11.05
N THR A 238 -24.55 -28.15 12.20
CA THR A 238 -25.17 -29.47 12.43
C THR A 238 -26.35 -29.76 11.49
N GLU A 239 -27.16 -28.76 11.17
CA GLU A 239 -28.30 -28.87 10.25
C GLU A 239 -27.83 -29.13 8.81
N LEU A 240 -26.89 -28.32 8.30
CA LEU A 240 -26.30 -28.50 6.97
C LEU A 240 -25.68 -29.89 6.81
N LYS A 241 -24.98 -30.39 7.84
CA LYS A 241 -24.42 -31.74 7.88
C LYS A 241 -25.49 -32.83 7.86
N TYR A 242 -26.60 -32.64 8.57
CA TYR A 242 -27.70 -33.60 8.58
C TYR A 242 -28.36 -33.68 7.20
N ILE A 243 -28.65 -32.53 6.58
CA ILE A 243 -29.22 -32.45 5.23
C ILE A 243 -28.25 -33.01 4.19
N ALA A 244 -26.95 -32.76 4.34
CA ALA A 244 -25.92 -33.37 3.48
C ALA A 244 -25.89 -34.91 3.61
N LYS A 245 -26.21 -35.50 4.76
CA LYS A 245 -26.26 -36.97 4.92
C LYS A 245 -27.56 -37.60 4.45
N ALA A 246 -28.70 -37.00 4.80
CA ALA A 246 -30.00 -37.64 4.69
C ALA A 246 -31.02 -36.88 3.82
N GLY A 247 -30.73 -35.63 3.46
CA GLY A 247 -31.62 -34.77 2.68
C GLY A 247 -31.62 -35.11 1.19
N SER A 248 -32.79 -34.93 0.57
CA SER A 248 -32.95 -34.99 -0.89
C SER A 248 -32.10 -33.92 -1.60
N ARG A 249 -31.88 -34.06 -2.90
CA ARG A 249 -31.06 -33.11 -3.68
C ARG A 249 -31.57 -31.67 -3.58
N LEU A 250 -32.87 -31.46 -3.72
CA LEU A 250 -33.48 -30.13 -3.64
C LEU A 250 -33.33 -29.53 -2.24
N GLN A 251 -33.54 -30.33 -1.19
CA GLN A 251 -33.31 -29.89 0.19
C GLN A 251 -31.84 -29.52 0.44
N PHE A 252 -30.91 -30.27 -0.13
CA PHE A 252 -29.49 -29.97 -0.01
C PHE A 252 -29.11 -28.69 -0.77
N GLN A 253 -29.58 -28.50 -2.00
CA GLN A 253 -29.35 -27.26 -2.76
C GLN A 253 -29.93 -26.05 -2.03
N GLN A 254 -31.12 -26.15 -1.44
CA GLN A 254 -31.68 -25.07 -0.62
C GLN A 254 -30.82 -24.80 0.62
N ALA A 255 -30.38 -25.86 1.32
CA ALA A 255 -29.50 -25.70 2.48
C ALA A 255 -28.15 -25.05 2.12
N LEU A 256 -27.63 -25.30 0.91
CA LEU A 256 -26.43 -24.62 0.42
C LEU A 256 -26.67 -23.12 0.19
N ILE A 257 -27.85 -22.73 -0.31
CA ILE A 257 -28.22 -21.31 -0.50
C ILE A 257 -28.35 -20.62 0.86
N ASP A 258 -29.00 -21.27 1.82
CA ASP A 258 -29.24 -20.72 3.16
C ASP A 258 -27.94 -20.58 3.98
N HIS A 259 -26.87 -21.29 3.60
CA HIS A 259 -25.54 -21.24 4.22
C HIS A 259 -24.51 -20.62 3.26
N ALA A 260 -24.83 -19.48 2.66
CA ALA A 260 -24.01 -18.76 1.68
C ALA A 260 -22.55 -18.54 2.11
N PHE A 261 -22.33 -18.19 3.39
CA PHE A 261 -20.99 -17.92 3.94
C PHE A 261 -20.05 -19.14 3.86
N ILE A 262 -20.58 -20.35 4.08
CA ILE A 262 -19.84 -21.61 3.96
C ILE A 262 -19.52 -21.93 2.49
N ILE A 263 -20.42 -21.58 1.58
CA ILE A 263 -20.32 -21.99 0.17
C ILE A 263 -19.38 -21.10 -0.63
N ARG A 264 -19.27 -19.81 -0.32
CA ARG A 264 -18.39 -18.88 -1.06
C ARG A 264 -16.92 -19.33 -1.10
N PRO A 265 -16.27 -19.74 0.02
CA PRO A 265 -14.92 -20.29 -0.01
C PRO A 265 -14.82 -21.61 -0.79
N LEU A 266 -15.86 -22.46 -0.74
CA LEU A 266 -15.89 -23.73 -1.47
C LEU A 266 -16.02 -23.52 -2.99
N LEU A 267 -16.78 -22.51 -3.43
CA LEU A 267 -16.87 -22.10 -4.83
C LEU A 267 -15.52 -21.61 -5.34
N CYS A 268 -14.78 -20.84 -4.54
CA CYS A 268 -13.41 -20.43 -4.86
C CYS A 268 -12.48 -21.63 -5.14
N ARG A 269 -12.53 -22.67 -4.30
CA ARG A 269 -11.62 -23.82 -4.40
C ARG A 269 -11.98 -24.81 -5.50
N PHE A 270 -13.26 -25.14 -5.63
CA PHE A 270 -13.70 -26.26 -6.45
C PHE A 270 -14.37 -25.83 -7.75
N PHE A 271 -14.95 -24.63 -7.80
CA PHE A 271 -15.74 -24.14 -8.95
C PHE A 271 -15.33 -22.76 -9.50
N PRO A 272 -14.02 -22.48 -9.65
CA PRO A 272 -13.52 -21.17 -10.07
C PRO A 272 -13.98 -20.71 -11.47
N LEU A 273 -14.39 -21.65 -12.33
CA LEU A 273 -14.76 -21.40 -13.73
C LEU A 273 -16.28 -21.43 -13.99
N LEU A 274 -17.10 -21.82 -13.01
CA LEU A 274 -18.56 -21.95 -13.18
C LEU A 274 -19.33 -20.71 -12.71
N VAL A 275 -18.63 -19.70 -12.20
CA VAL A 275 -19.23 -18.42 -11.80
C VAL A 275 -19.35 -17.52 -13.03
N THR A 276 -20.60 -17.27 -13.41
CA THR A 276 -20.97 -16.31 -14.46
C THR A 276 -21.05 -14.90 -13.87
N LYS A 277 -20.78 -13.91 -14.73
CA LYS A 277 -20.78 -12.49 -14.35
C LYS A 277 -21.26 -11.63 -15.51
N GLN A 278 -21.94 -10.55 -15.20
CA GLN A 278 -22.42 -9.57 -16.17
C GLN A 278 -21.80 -8.20 -15.87
N LYS A 279 -21.35 -7.49 -16.91
CA LYS A 279 -20.84 -6.12 -16.74
C LYS A 279 -22.03 -5.19 -16.45
N VAL A 280 -21.96 -4.44 -15.34
CA VAL A 280 -23.05 -3.56 -14.87
C VAL A 280 -22.68 -2.07 -14.89
N ALA A 281 -21.39 -1.74 -14.86
CA ALA A 281 -20.92 -0.36 -15.00
C ALA A 281 -19.49 -0.32 -15.55
N THR A 282 -19.12 0.84 -16.10
CA THR A 282 -17.75 1.16 -16.50
C THR A 282 -17.44 2.58 -16.03
N THR A 283 -16.28 2.77 -15.41
CA THR A 283 -15.82 4.08 -14.92
C THR A 283 -14.33 4.24 -15.16
N THR A 284 -13.80 5.45 -14.98
CA THR A 284 -12.36 5.74 -15.04
C THR A 284 -11.82 6.11 -13.67
N THR A 285 -10.56 5.79 -13.40
CA THR A 285 -9.84 6.30 -12.23
C THR A 285 -9.39 7.74 -12.46
N ASP A 286 -9.49 8.57 -11.43
CA ASP A 286 -8.95 9.92 -11.42
C ASP A 286 -7.42 9.92 -11.27
N ALA A 287 -6.79 11.10 -11.23
CA ALA A 287 -5.35 11.27 -11.00
C ALA A 287 -4.85 10.59 -9.71
N CYS A 288 -5.79 10.32 -8.80
CA CYS A 288 -5.60 9.76 -7.48
C CYS A 288 -5.88 8.25 -7.40
N GLY A 289 -6.16 7.60 -8.53
CA GLY A 289 -6.54 6.20 -8.56
C GLY A 289 -7.94 5.92 -8.01
N LYS A 290 -8.71 6.94 -7.63
CA LYS A 290 -10.07 6.78 -7.12
C LYS A 290 -11.05 6.64 -8.27
N PHE A 291 -12.07 5.82 -8.08
CA PHE A 291 -13.17 5.69 -9.02
C PHE A 291 -14.50 5.66 -8.27
N GLN A 292 -15.55 6.13 -8.95
CA GLN A 292 -16.90 6.07 -8.43
C GLN A 292 -17.89 5.91 -9.58
N THR A 293 -18.93 5.12 -9.37
CA THR A 293 -19.98 4.88 -10.36
C THR A 293 -21.27 4.47 -9.65
N VAL A 294 -22.37 4.48 -10.39
CA VAL A 294 -23.66 3.99 -9.93
C VAL A 294 -24.13 2.95 -10.93
N PHE A 295 -24.61 1.81 -10.44
CA PHE A 295 -25.36 0.88 -11.27
C PHE A 295 -26.71 0.59 -10.61
N PHE A 296 -27.68 0.16 -11.41
CA PHE A 296 -28.99 -0.22 -10.91
C PHE A 296 -29.05 -1.75 -10.77
N ARG A 297 -29.49 -2.23 -9.61
CA ARG A 297 -29.73 -3.66 -9.35
C ARG A 297 -30.95 -4.13 -10.14
N GLY A 298 -31.02 -5.45 -10.40
CA GLY A 298 -32.18 -6.05 -11.05
C GLY A 298 -33.47 -5.85 -10.24
N CYS A 299 -34.62 -5.68 -10.91
CA CYS A 299 -35.90 -5.46 -10.21
C CYS A 299 -36.43 -6.70 -9.52
N ASN A 300 -36.13 -7.86 -10.07
CA ASN A 300 -36.58 -9.15 -9.56
C ASN A 300 -35.54 -9.82 -8.64
N ASP A 301 -34.41 -9.17 -8.40
CA ASP A 301 -33.33 -9.73 -7.60
C ASP A 301 -33.44 -9.28 -6.14
N THR A 302 -33.71 -10.19 -5.22
CA THR A 302 -33.80 -9.87 -3.79
C THR A 302 -32.43 -9.88 -3.10
N ASP A 303 -31.37 -10.31 -3.79
CA ASP A 303 -30.05 -10.58 -3.20
C ASP A 303 -29.14 -9.35 -3.17
N ILE A 304 -28.28 -9.24 -2.14
CA ILE A 304 -27.28 -8.18 -2.02
C ILE A 304 -26.26 -8.35 -3.18
N PRO A 305 -25.85 -7.27 -3.88
CA PRO A 305 -25.06 -7.43 -5.10
C PRO A 305 -23.66 -7.98 -4.80
N ASP A 306 -23.23 -8.95 -5.59
CA ASP A 306 -21.88 -9.52 -5.53
C ASP A 306 -21.00 -8.88 -6.62
N LEU A 307 -19.95 -8.14 -6.23
CA LEU A 307 -19.17 -7.34 -7.18
C LEU A 307 -17.80 -7.92 -7.51
N TYR A 308 -17.44 -7.93 -8.79
CA TYR A 308 -16.11 -8.26 -9.29
C TYR A 308 -15.56 -7.11 -10.15
N PHE A 309 -14.28 -6.79 -9.99
CA PHE A 309 -13.65 -5.67 -10.67
C PHE A 309 -12.60 -6.13 -11.69
N LYS A 310 -12.59 -5.46 -12.84
CA LYS A 310 -11.53 -5.58 -13.85
C LYS A 310 -11.05 -4.20 -14.24
N ALA A 311 -9.75 -3.98 -14.30
CA ALA A 311 -9.20 -2.71 -14.76
C ALA A 311 -8.35 -2.89 -16.02
N ARG A 312 -8.55 -1.98 -16.96
CA ARG A 312 -7.76 -1.82 -18.18
C ARG A 312 -7.14 -0.45 -18.19
N GLN A 313 -5.95 -0.32 -18.77
CA GLN A 313 -5.31 0.96 -18.95
C GLN A 313 -4.88 1.08 -20.41
N ARG A 314 -5.17 2.23 -21.01
CA ARG A 314 -4.81 2.51 -22.39
C ARG A 314 -3.35 2.97 -22.44
N LEU A 315 -2.48 2.05 -22.81
CA LEU A 315 -1.05 2.31 -22.99
C LEU A 315 -0.77 2.77 -24.42
N PHE A 316 0.20 3.66 -24.59
CA PHE A 316 0.66 4.16 -25.90
C PHE A 316 -0.42 4.85 -26.76
N GLY A 317 -1.55 5.25 -26.17
CA GLY A 317 -2.65 5.91 -26.90
C GLY A 317 -3.47 4.99 -27.81
N PHE A 318 -3.12 3.72 -27.99
CA PHE A 318 -3.86 2.77 -28.84
C PHE A 318 -4.02 1.35 -28.25
N LEU A 319 -3.24 0.97 -27.23
CA LEU A 319 -3.23 -0.40 -26.71
C LEU A 319 -3.95 -0.48 -25.36
N ASP A 320 -5.12 -1.10 -25.33
CA ASP A 320 -5.83 -1.36 -24.07
C ASP A 320 -5.27 -2.62 -23.40
N VAL A 321 -4.46 -2.43 -22.35
CA VAL A 321 -3.86 -3.53 -21.57
C VAL A 321 -4.69 -3.80 -20.33
N THR A 322 -4.98 -5.07 -20.06
CA THR A 322 -5.64 -5.46 -18.82
C THR A 322 -4.62 -5.49 -17.68
N ILE A 323 -4.71 -4.53 -16.78
CA ILE A 323 -3.76 -4.35 -15.67
C ILE A 323 -4.27 -4.97 -14.36
N TYR A 324 -5.56 -5.27 -14.25
CA TYR A 324 -6.14 -5.93 -13.10
C TYR A 324 -7.27 -6.84 -13.56
N GLU A 325 -7.06 -8.16 -13.45
CA GLU A 325 -8.08 -9.18 -13.68
C GLU A 325 -7.74 -10.38 -12.81
N PRO A 326 -7.97 -10.29 -11.49
CA PRO A 326 -7.62 -11.36 -10.58
C PRO A 326 -8.49 -12.58 -10.87
N LYS A 327 -7.87 -13.76 -10.90
CA LYS A 327 -8.53 -15.04 -11.16
C LYS A 327 -8.14 -16.02 -10.07
N PRO A 328 -9.07 -16.88 -9.60
CA PRO A 328 -10.44 -17.04 -10.09
C PRO A 328 -11.45 -15.98 -9.66
N VAL A 329 -12.50 -15.74 -10.47
CA VAL A 329 -13.54 -14.72 -10.19
C VAL A 329 -14.16 -14.92 -8.82
N SER A 330 -14.58 -16.15 -8.50
CA SER A 330 -15.20 -16.54 -7.22
C SER A 330 -14.36 -16.19 -5.98
N CYS A 331 -13.04 -16.17 -6.11
CA CYS A 331 -12.11 -15.89 -5.01
C CYS A 331 -11.88 -14.38 -4.80
N HIS A 332 -12.15 -13.58 -5.83
CA HIS A 332 -11.92 -12.13 -5.85
C HIS A 332 -13.25 -11.37 -6.08
N THR A 333 -14.36 -12.01 -5.73
CA THR A 333 -15.69 -11.40 -5.70
C THR A 333 -15.88 -10.81 -4.31
N HIS A 334 -16.27 -9.54 -4.27
CA HIS A 334 -16.76 -8.88 -3.07
C HIS A 334 -18.21 -9.31 -2.87
N TRP A 335 -18.38 -10.42 -2.15
CA TRP A 335 -19.69 -10.99 -1.85
C TRP A 335 -20.48 -10.09 -0.88
N ASP A 336 -21.79 -9.98 -1.06
CA ASP A 336 -22.69 -9.08 -0.32
C ASP A 336 -22.19 -7.63 -0.24
N TYR A 337 -21.77 -7.06 -1.37
CA TYR A 337 -21.23 -5.70 -1.38
C TYR A 337 -22.27 -4.69 -0.88
N VAL A 338 -21.92 -3.99 0.21
CA VAL A 338 -22.74 -2.92 0.78
C VAL A 338 -22.55 -1.66 -0.07
N CYS A 339 -23.62 -1.22 -0.73
CA CYS A 339 -23.62 -0.04 -1.58
C CYS A 339 -23.05 1.19 -0.83
N GLY A 340 -22.05 1.81 -1.43
CA GLY A 340 -21.34 2.99 -0.92
C GLY A 340 -20.09 2.70 -0.07
N THR A 341 -19.77 1.44 0.22
CA THR A 341 -18.48 1.09 0.83
C THR A 341 -17.31 1.31 -0.15
N GLU A 342 -16.11 1.56 0.37
CA GLU A 342 -14.93 1.78 -0.48
C GLU A 342 -14.18 0.45 -0.67
N VAL A 343 -13.88 0.09 -1.92
CA VAL A 343 -13.04 -1.07 -2.26
C VAL A 343 -11.62 -0.63 -2.65
N THR A 344 -10.60 -1.35 -2.19
CA THR A 344 -9.20 -1.09 -2.60
C THR A 344 -8.70 -2.25 -3.45
N LEU A 345 -8.24 -1.95 -4.66
CA LEU A 345 -7.80 -2.91 -5.66
C LEU A 345 -6.29 -2.76 -5.87
N TYR A 346 -5.52 -3.82 -5.64
CA TYR A 346 -4.06 -3.82 -5.85
C TYR A 346 -3.67 -4.51 -7.15
N THR A 347 -3.10 -3.76 -8.09
CA THR A 347 -2.48 -4.34 -9.29
C THR A 347 -1.02 -4.73 -9.03
N LYS A 348 -0.65 -5.91 -9.53
CA LYS A 348 0.74 -6.39 -9.60
C LYS A 348 1.28 -6.35 -11.04
N HIS A 349 0.53 -5.78 -11.98
CA HIS A 349 0.89 -5.80 -13.39
C HIS A 349 2.08 -4.87 -13.65
N PRO A 350 3.17 -5.36 -14.28
CA PRO A 350 4.39 -4.56 -14.45
C PRO A 350 4.14 -3.31 -15.29
N LEU A 351 3.31 -3.41 -16.33
CA LEU A 351 2.96 -2.30 -17.23
C LEU A 351 1.87 -1.37 -16.70
N ALA A 352 1.34 -1.58 -15.49
CA ALA A 352 0.40 -0.63 -14.91
C ALA A 352 1.14 0.70 -14.65
N GLN A 353 0.73 1.75 -15.35
CA GLN A 353 1.22 3.10 -15.16
C GLN A 353 0.65 3.65 -13.86
N ILE A 354 1.55 3.93 -12.94
CA ILE A 354 1.25 4.70 -11.73
C ILE A 354 1.21 6.17 -12.07
N CYS A 355 0.58 6.94 -11.20
CA CYS A 355 0.53 8.38 -11.31
C CYS A 355 1.13 8.99 -10.05
N SER A 356 1.48 10.28 -10.15
CA SER A 356 2.01 11.03 -9.01
C SER A 356 1.07 10.81 -7.82
N PRO A 357 1.60 10.50 -6.62
CA PRO A 357 0.79 10.34 -5.43
C PRO A 357 -0.19 11.52 -5.32
N CYS A 358 -1.46 11.25 -4.99
CA CYS A 358 -2.42 12.31 -4.65
C CYS A 358 -1.74 13.32 -3.74
N PRO A 359 -1.97 14.65 -3.88
CA PRO A 359 -1.47 15.63 -2.92
C PRO A 359 -1.91 15.14 -1.55
N PRO A 360 -0.98 14.59 -0.76
CA PRO A 360 -1.39 13.76 0.35
C PRO A 360 -1.89 14.68 1.47
N VAL A 361 -1.43 15.93 1.47
CA VAL A 361 -1.59 16.90 2.53
C VAL A 361 -2.95 17.59 2.48
N ILE A 362 -3.79 17.32 3.49
CA ILE A 362 -4.95 18.15 3.82
C ILE A 362 -4.48 19.19 4.85
N GLY A 363 -4.36 20.43 4.39
CA GLY A 363 -3.97 21.58 5.20
C GLY A 363 -4.94 22.77 5.10
N PRO A 364 -4.81 23.76 5.99
CA PRO A 364 -5.54 25.03 5.92
C PRO A 364 -5.16 25.79 4.64
N ALA A 365 -5.90 26.83 4.23
CA ALA A 365 -5.51 27.60 3.05
C ALA A 365 -4.05 28.12 3.15
N ASN A 366 -3.32 28.11 2.03
CA ASN A 366 -1.95 28.64 1.91
C ASN A 366 -0.95 28.01 2.88
N TRP A 367 -0.79 26.69 2.81
CA TRP A 367 0.07 25.95 3.74
C TRP A 367 1.46 25.64 3.16
N VAL A 368 2.45 25.52 4.05
CA VAL A 368 3.75 24.87 3.81
C VAL A 368 3.90 23.77 4.86
N ALA A 369 4.06 22.53 4.42
CA ALA A 369 4.14 21.38 5.30
C ALA A 369 5.59 20.90 5.43
N PHE A 370 6.07 20.76 6.67
CA PHE A 370 7.29 20.03 6.95
C PHE A 370 6.88 18.60 7.34
N LEU A 371 7.06 17.66 6.42
CA LEU A 371 6.49 16.31 6.57
C LEU A 371 7.38 15.39 7.38
N ALA A 372 8.66 15.31 7.04
CA ALA A 372 9.54 14.26 7.54
C ALA A 372 11.02 14.65 7.47
N ILE A 373 11.84 13.90 8.20
CA ILE A 373 13.26 13.72 7.93
C ILE A 373 13.41 12.30 7.36
N GLY A 374 13.78 12.19 6.10
CA GLY A 374 13.76 10.91 5.38
C GLY A 374 12.37 10.28 5.31
N ALA A 375 12.23 9.00 5.65
CA ALA A 375 10.91 8.35 5.75
C ALA A 375 10.18 8.64 7.07
N HIS A 376 10.85 9.24 8.06
CA HIS A 376 10.33 9.37 9.42
C HIS A 376 9.57 10.68 9.59
N ALA A 377 8.27 10.57 9.86
CA ALA A 377 7.38 11.72 9.96
C ALA A 377 7.67 12.60 11.17
N LEU A 378 7.44 13.91 11.05
CA LEU A 378 7.53 14.85 12.18
C LEU A 378 6.52 14.53 13.30
N SER A 379 5.46 13.77 13.02
CA SER A 379 4.53 13.28 14.06
C SER A 379 5.20 12.32 15.06
N HIS A 380 6.37 11.77 14.73
CA HIS A 380 7.15 10.81 15.53
C HIS A 380 8.47 11.40 16.05
N ILE A 381 8.53 12.71 16.25
CA ILE A 381 9.71 13.40 16.78
C ILE A 381 9.27 14.24 17.98
N TYR A 382 9.98 14.10 19.10
CA TYR A 382 9.67 14.86 20.31
C TYR A 382 9.82 16.37 20.05
N GLY A 383 8.78 17.13 20.37
CA GLY A 383 8.70 18.58 20.15
C GLY A 383 8.05 19.02 18.84
N THR A 384 7.68 18.10 17.93
CA THR A 384 7.08 18.46 16.63
C THR A 384 5.65 17.95 16.43
N ALA A 385 5.07 17.24 17.39
CA ALA A 385 3.75 16.64 17.27
C ALA A 385 2.85 16.95 18.48
N PRO A 386 1.54 17.19 18.30
CA PRO A 386 0.60 17.36 19.42
C PRO A 386 0.56 16.16 20.36
N SER A 387 0.61 14.94 19.81
CA SER A 387 0.59 13.69 20.58
C SER A 387 1.80 13.51 21.51
N LEU A 388 2.94 14.09 21.15
CA LEU A 388 4.20 13.98 21.90
C LEU A 388 4.49 15.19 22.79
N GLN A 389 3.72 16.28 22.67
CA GLN A 389 3.93 17.50 23.46
C GLN A 389 3.92 17.25 24.97
N GLY A 390 3.01 16.41 25.46
CA GLY A 390 2.89 16.11 26.90
C GLY A 390 4.06 15.30 27.47
N SER A 391 4.82 14.60 26.62
CA SER A 391 5.99 13.81 26.99
C SER A 391 7.31 14.42 26.53
N THR A 392 7.28 15.58 25.87
CA THR A 392 8.50 16.26 25.41
C THR A 392 9.13 17.04 26.56
N ASP A 393 10.40 16.79 26.84
CA ASP A 393 11.23 17.53 27.78
C ASP A 393 12.52 18.03 27.09
N ASP A 394 13.45 18.58 27.85
CA ASP A 394 14.70 19.08 27.28
C ASP A 394 15.69 17.97 26.93
N ASP A 395 15.56 16.75 27.47
CA ASP A 395 16.48 15.65 27.20
C ASP A 395 16.09 14.89 25.93
N ASN A 396 14.78 14.74 25.68
CA ASN A 396 14.27 13.98 24.54
C ASN A 396 13.93 14.83 23.31
N ARG A 397 13.84 16.17 23.43
CA ARG A 397 13.48 17.04 22.30
C ARG A 397 14.39 16.81 21.09
N GLY A 398 13.76 16.51 19.96
CA GLY A 398 14.44 16.25 18.69
C GLY A 398 14.90 14.80 18.50
N LEU A 399 14.74 13.90 19.47
CA LEU A 399 14.84 12.45 19.24
C LEU A 399 13.57 11.93 18.56
N THR A 400 13.66 10.75 17.95
CA THR A 400 12.46 10.01 17.54
C THR A 400 11.61 9.64 18.76
N ASP A 401 10.34 9.32 18.55
CA ASP A 401 9.45 8.81 19.60
C ASP A 401 9.95 7.51 20.27
N SER A 402 10.77 6.74 19.56
CA SER A 402 11.50 5.58 20.10
C SER A 402 12.80 5.93 20.85
N GLY A 403 13.16 7.22 20.95
CA GLY A 403 14.35 7.70 21.65
C GLY A 403 15.65 7.64 20.84
N ALA A 404 15.59 7.40 19.52
CA ALA A 404 16.77 7.34 18.66
C ALA A 404 17.23 8.75 18.24
N PRO A 405 18.56 9.00 18.16
CA PRO A 405 19.10 10.23 17.63
C PRO A 405 19.20 10.21 16.09
N TRP A 406 19.46 11.37 15.52
CA TRP A 406 19.71 11.53 14.10
C TRP A 406 21.20 11.44 13.78
N GLY A 407 21.54 10.86 12.63
CA GLY A 407 22.91 10.80 12.14
C GLY A 407 22.98 10.71 10.63
N GLY A 408 24.20 10.74 10.08
CA GLY A 408 24.40 10.65 8.64
C GLY A 408 23.83 11.86 7.87
N LEU A 409 23.38 11.61 6.64
CA LEU A 409 22.89 12.65 5.74
C LEU A 409 21.37 12.80 5.84
N LEU A 410 20.94 13.77 6.63
CA LEU A 410 19.52 14.04 6.85
C LEU A 410 18.90 14.77 5.66
N ARG A 411 17.70 14.34 5.27
CA ARG A 411 16.98 14.88 4.12
C ARG A 411 15.57 15.35 4.53
N PRO A 412 15.40 16.65 4.84
CA PRO A 412 14.09 17.24 5.08
C PRO A 412 13.17 17.09 3.87
N ARG A 413 11.91 16.71 4.14
CA ARG A 413 10.83 16.62 3.16
C ARG A 413 9.80 17.70 3.42
N LEU A 414 9.62 18.57 2.44
CA LEU A 414 8.73 19.71 2.47
C LEU A 414 7.71 19.58 1.33
N GLU A 415 6.47 19.96 1.61
CA GLU A 415 5.42 20.09 0.62
C GLU A 415 4.84 21.50 0.65
N PHE A 416 4.41 21.96 -0.52
CA PHE A 416 3.99 23.35 -0.72
C PHE A 416 2.60 23.40 -1.35
N SER A 417 1.73 24.23 -0.80
CA SER A 417 0.45 24.53 -1.47
C SER A 417 0.70 25.27 -2.78
N ASN A 418 0.04 24.84 -3.86
CA ASN A 418 0.09 25.54 -5.15
C ASN A 418 -0.41 26.99 -5.08
N ALA A 419 -1.22 27.34 -4.06
CA ALA A 419 -1.70 28.70 -3.85
C ALA A 419 -0.57 29.70 -3.51
N LEU A 420 0.58 29.22 -3.02
CA LEU A 420 1.72 30.05 -2.65
C LEU A 420 2.34 30.77 -3.86
N GLU A 421 2.20 30.22 -5.06
CA GLU A 421 2.68 30.83 -6.29
C GLU A 421 1.99 32.18 -6.54
N ALA A 422 0.66 32.22 -6.39
CA ALA A 422 -0.13 33.44 -6.52
C ALA A 422 0.16 34.47 -5.40
N LEU A 423 0.70 34.01 -4.27
CA LEU A 423 1.14 34.85 -3.14
C LEU A 423 2.57 35.36 -3.31
N GLY A 424 3.24 35.02 -4.42
CA GLY A 424 4.57 35.51 -4.77
C GLY A 424 5.73 34.80 -4.07
N ALA A 425 5.48 33.69 -3.35
CA ALA A 425 6.56 32.84 -2.83
C ALA A 425 7.13 32.01 -3.98
N LYS A 426 8.43 32.15 -4.26
CA LYS A 426 9.10 31.45 -5.37
C LYS A 426 10.19 30.50 -4.88
N TYR A 427 10.94 30.90 -3.86
CA TYR A 427 12.02 30.12 -3.32
C TYR A 427 11.81 29.82 -1.85
N TYR A 428 12.47 28.78 -1.37
CA TYR A 428 12.66 28.50 0.04
C TYR A 428 14.15 28.33 0.35
N ARG A 429 14.51 28.44 1.62
CA ARG A 429 15.85 28.10 2.12
C ARG A 429 15.74 27.34 3.42
N VAL A 430 16.50 26.25 3.50
CA VAL A 430 16.73 25.56 4.77
C VAL A 430 18.11 25.96 5.28
N SER A 431 18.17 26.38 6.54
CA SER A 431 19.41 26.73 7.22
C SER A 431 19.52 25.95 8.52
N TRP A 432 20.73 25.81 9.06
CA TRP A 432 20.98 25.06 10.28
C TRP A 432 21.81 25.85 11.28
N ARG A 433 21.71 25.50 12.57
CA ARG A 433 22.64 25.92 13.62
C ARG A 433 22.78 24.83 14.68
N LYS A 434 23.87 24.86 15.43
CA LYS A 434 24.05 24.02 16.63
C LYS A 434 23.43 24.71 17.84
N GLY A 435 22.63 23.99 18.61
CA GLY A 435 21.91 24.48 19.78
C GLY A 435 20.79 25.47 19.45
N ASP A 436 20.44 26.29 20.43
CA ASP A 436 19.30 27.23 20.39
C ASP A 436 19.72 28.69 20.18
N SER A 437 21.00 28.96 19.95
CA SER A 437 21.55 30.32 19.82
C SER A 437 22.57 30.43 18.68
N GLY A 438 22.88 31.66 18.29
CA GLY A 438 23.77 31.95 17.16
C GLY A 438 23.05 32.01 15.81
N ASP A 439 23.84 32.34 14.78
CA ASP A 439 23.38 32.55 13.42
C ASP A 439 23.14 31.22 12.69
N PHE A 440 22.17 31.24 11.78
CA PHE A 440 21.86 30.10 10.93
C PHE A 440 22.72 30.12 9.67
N ALA A 441 23.37 29.00 9.37
CA ALA A 441 24.13 28.77 8.14
C ALA A 441 23.23 28.09 7.09
N PRO A 442 23.21 28.54 5.82
CA PRO A 442 22.38 27.91 4.79
C PRO A 442 22.90 26.52 4.40
N LEU A 443 21.98 25.61 4.08
CA LEU A 443 22.31 24.35 3.41
C LEU A 443 22.41 24.61 1.91
N SER A 444 23.54 24.23 1.30
CA SER A 444 23.89 24.57 -0.08
C SER A 444 24.08 23.36 -1.01
N SER A 445 23.84 22.15 -0.51
CA SER A 445 23.95 20.94 -1.33
C SER A 445 22.86 20.88 -2.41
N ALA A 446 23.23 20.43 -3.61
CA ALA A 446 22.32 20.32 -4.73
C ALA A 446 21.15 19.35 -4.47
N VAL A 447 19.94 19.76 -4.85
CA VAL A 447 18.70 18.98 -4.73
C VAL A 447 18.03 18.88 -6.10
N TYR A 448 17.70 17.65 -6.50
CA TYR A 448 17.05 17.35 -7.77
C TYR A 448 15.65 16.79 -7.59
N HIS A 449 14.69 17.34 -8.32
CA HIS A 449 13.36 16.76 -8.49
C HIS A 449 13.18 16.25 -9.91
N TYR A 450 12.33 15.26 -10.12
CA TYR A 450 12.16 14.62 -11.43
C TYR A 450 10.81 14.98 -12.01
N TYR A 451 10.79 15.32 -13.29
CA TYR A 451 9.56 15.49 -14.04
C TYR A 451 9.43 14.40 -15.09
N ARG A 452 8.22 13.86 -15.23
CA ARG A 452 7.87 12.87 -16.24
C ARG A 452 7.34 13.55 -17.49
N HIS A 453 7.89 13.16 -18.63
CA HIS A 453 7.52 13.64 -19.96
C HIS A 453 7.62 12.48 -20.98
N ASP A 454 7.04 12.67 -22.17
CA ASP A 454 7.03 11.63 -23.21
C ASP A 454 8.14 11.86 -24.23
N VAL A 455 8.98 10.86 -24.45
CA VAL A 455 10.08 10.90 -25.43
C VAL A 455 9.74 10.03 -26.64
N ASN A 456 9.87 10.58 -27.84
CA ASN A 456 9.60 9.86 -29.07
C ASN A 456 10.70 8.82 -29.35
N THR A 457 10.35 7.54 -29.32
CA THR A 457 11.22 6.43 -29.74
C THR A 457 10.74 5.83 -31.07
N PRO A 458 11.57 5.06 -31.80
CA PRO A 458 11.13 4.35 -33.02
C PRO A 458 9.93 3.41 -32.80
N THR A 459 9.66 3.02 -31.55
CA THR A 459 8.54 2.17 -31.14
C THR A 459 7.35 2.95 -30.58
N GLY A 460 7.39 4.30 -30.57
CA GLY A 460 6.36 5.19 -30.04
C GLY A 460 6.83 6.08 -28.87
N PRO A 461 5.99 6.99 -28.37
CA PRO A 461 6.30 7.79 -27.18
C PRO A 461 6.45 6.88 -25.94
N MET A 462 7.54 7.07 -25.20
CA MET A 462 7.81 6.37 -23.94
C MET A 462 8.00 7.40 -22.82
N PRO A 463 7.49 7.14 -21.60
CA PRO A 463 7.71 8.04 -20.47
C PRO A 463 9.19 8.04 -20.08
N ALA A 464 9.76 9.22 -19.86
CA ALA A 464 11.05 9.41 -19.24
C ALA A 464 10.97 10.39 -18.09
N TRP A 465 11.87 10.21 -17.13
CA TRP A 465 12.04 11.07 -15.98
C TRP A 465 13.36 11.81 -16.14
N THR A 466 13.32 13.14 -16.14
CA THR A 466 14.52 13.96 -16.24
C THR A 466 14.74 14.71 -14.93
N PRO A 467 15.95 14.69 -14.36
CA PRO A 467 16.25 15.47 -13.17
C PRO A 467 16.25 16.97 -13.48
N TYR A 468 15.68 17.74 -12.57
CA TYR A 468 15.66 19.19 -12.57
C TYR A 468 16.29 19.70 -11.27
N LEU A 469 17.30 20.57 -11.40
CA LEU A 469 17.97 21.18 -10.27
C LEU A 469 17.05 22.24 -9.62
N LEU A 470 16.49 21.94 -8.45
CA LEU A 470 15.72 22.92 -7.68
C LEU A 470 16.60 23.98 -7.04
N GLY A 471 17.75 23.56 -6.52
CA GLY A 471 18.72 24.45 -5.88
C GLY A 471 20.02 23.73 -5.56
N PRO A 472 21.07 24.47 -5.14
CA PRO A 472 21.04 25.91 -4.85
C PRO A 472 20.96 26.76 -6.12
N LYS A 473 20.23 27.87 -6.03
CA LYS A 473 20.12 28.95 -7.02
C LYS A 473 20.39 30.27 -6.33
N ASN A 474 20.79 31.26 -7.13
CA ASN A 474 20.98 32.62 -6.67
C ASN A 474 19.86 33.50 -7.25
N ALA A 475 19.23 34.32 -6.41
CA ALA A 475 18.22 35.30 -6.85
C ALA A 475 18.77 36.72 -6.70
N ASP A 476 18.53 37.58 -7.69
CA ASP A 476 18.88 39.00 -7.61
C ASP A 476 17.87 39.71 -6.69
N ASP A 477 18.37 40.44 -5.70
CA ASP A 477 17.56 41.20 -4.75
C ASP A 477 16.88 42.45 -5.35
N GLY A 478 17.15 42.74 -6.62
CA GLY A 478 16.71 43.95 -7.32
C GLY A 478 17.55 45.19 -6.97
N ALA A 479 18.53 45.04 -6.07
CA ALA A 479 19.55 46.03 -5.75
C ALA A 479 20.94 45.61 -6.27
N GLY A 480 21.02 44.54 -7.06
CA GLY A 480 22.25 44.04 -7.65
C GLY A 480 23.05 43.12 -6.74
N HIS A 481 22.47 42.67 -5.61
CA HIS A 481 23.07 41.60 -4.80
C HIS A 481 22.39 40.27 -5.10
N MET A 482 23.22 39.24 -5.27
CA MET A 482 22.73 37.88 -5.44
C MET A 482 22.55 37.22 -4.08
N VAL A 483 21.32 36.88 -3.72
CA VAL A 483 20.98 36.07 -2.55
C VAL A 483 21.24 34.60 -2.87
N PRO A 484 22.24 33.95 -2.24
CA PRO A 484 22.62 32.58 -2.58
C PRO A 484 21.80 31.53 -1.82
N ASP A 485 22.02 30.27 -2.21
CA ASP A 485 21.54 29.06 -1.53
C ASP A 485 20.01 28.98 -1.42
N LEU A 486 19.32 29.44 -2.46
CA LEU A 486 17.86 29.35 -2.57
C LEU A 486 17.44 28.11 -3.36
N PHE A 487 16.31 27.52 -3.01
CA PHE A 487 15.73 26.38 -3.70
C PHE A 487 14.38 26.78 -4.27
N GLU A 488 14.16 26.51 -5.55
CA GLU A 488 12.88 26.82 -6.20
C GLU A 488 11.77 25.90 -5.68
N ILE A 489 10.61 26.47 -5.40
CA ILE A 489 9.44 25.70 -5.00
C ILE A 489 8.92 24.94 -6.24
N PRO A 490 8.74 23.62 -6.20
CA PRO A 490 8.38 22.80 -7.35
C PRO A 490 6.89 22.93 -7.72
N TYR A 491 6.44 24.13 -8.08
CA TYR A 491 5.08 24.31 -8.59
C TYR A 491 4.90 23.58 -9.93
N PRO A 492 3.66 23.21 -10.31
CA PRO A 492 3.38 22.62 -11.62
C PRO A 492 3.86 23.48 -12.80
N SER A 493 3.86 24.81 -12.65
CA SER A 493 4.35 25.78 -13.65
C SER A 493 5.88 25.78 -13.82
N VAL A 494 6.63 25.28 -12.83
CA VAL A 494 8.10 25.23 -12.83
C VAL A 494 8.61 23.99 -13.56
N ALA A 495 7.80 22.93 -13.65
CA ALA A 495 8.16 21.73 -14.40
C ALA A 495 8.44 22.10 -15.88
N PRO A 496 9.65 21.83 -16.41
CA PRO A 496 9.97 22.19 -17.79
C PRO A 496 9.05 21.54 -18.83
N GLU A 497 8.63 20.31 -18.56
CA GLU A 497 7.68 19.55 -19.36
C GLU A 497 6.89 18.60 -18.44
N GLY A 498 5.68 18.24 -18.85
CA GLY A 498 4.89 17.21 -18.19
C GLY A 498 4.54 17.55 -16.75
N VAL A 499 4.79 16.62 -15.82
CA VAL A 499 4.43 16.75 -14.41
C VAL A 499 5.56 16.28 -13.50
N TRP A 500 5.69 16.88 -12.31
CA TRP A 500 6.54 16.33 -11.26
C TRP A 500 6.09 14.92 -10.91
N ASP A 501 7.01 13.97 -10.98
CA ASP A 501 6.72 12.56 -10.77
C ASP A 501 7.97 11.81 -10.31
N ALA A 502 7.76 10.87 -9.40
CA ALA A 502 8.84 10.08 -8.85
C ALA A 502 9.28 9.00 -9.88
N PRO A 503 10.57 8.90 -10.19
CA PRO A 503 11.09 7.86 -11.06
C PRO A 503 11.02 6.47 -10.40
N PRO A 504 11.12 5.37 -11.17
CA PRO A 504 11.01 4.02 -10.61
C PRO A 504 12.24 3.55 -9.83
N HIS A 505 13.37 4.27 -9.87
CA HIS A 505 14.62 3.85 -9.22
C HIS A 505 14.77 4.41 -7.79
N ILE A 506 15.13 3.55 -6.84
CA ILE A 506 15.13 3.88 -5.40
C ILE A 506 15.97 5.12 -5.03
N SER A 507 17.19 5.24 -5.56
CA SER A 507 18.08 6.37 -5.23
C SER A 507 17.51 7.69 -5.73
N GLU A 508 16.79 7.65 -6.85
CA GLU A 508 16.18 8.81 -7.47
C GLU A 508 14.87 9.18 -6.76
N ILE A 509 14.15 8.21 -6.20
CA ILE A 509 13.00 8.45 -5.31
C ILE A 509 13.44 9.22 -4.05
N VAL A 510 14.51 8.77 -3.38
CA VAL A 510 15.05 9.45 -2.20
C VAL A 510 15.45 10.89 -2.53
N GLU A 511 16.09 11.09 -3.68
CA GLU A 511 16.47 12.41 -4.17
C GLU A 511 15.24 13.27 -4.47
N HIS A 512 14.25 12.73 -5.19
CA HIS A 512 13.03 13.44 -5.55
C HIS A 512 12.22 13.93 -4.34
N PHE A 513 12.22 13.16 -3.25
CA PHE A 513 11.53 13.59 -2.03
C PHE A 513 12.34 14.54 -1.16
N SER A 514 13.62 14.76 -1.46
CA SER A 514 14.47 15.65 -0.68
C SER A 514 14.20 17.12 -1.05
N ASN A 515 14.14 17.99 -0.04
CA ASN A 515 14.08 19.44 -0.23
C ASN A 515 15.34 20.15 0.25
N ALA A 516 16.12 19.49 1.10
CA ALA A 516 17.44 19.93 1.51
C ALA A 516 18.30 18.70 1.88
N LYS A 517 19.60 18.91 2.03
CA LYS A 517 20.57 17.89 2.45
C LYS A 517 21.39 18.48 3.59
N PHE A 518 21.28 17.86 4.76
CA PHE A 518 21.99 18.28 5.96
C PHE A 518 23.03 17.20 6.31
N PRO A 519 24.31 17.39 5.91
CA PRO A 519 25.37 16.39 6.11
C PRO A 519 25.87 16.43 7.55
N THR A 520 25.09 15.87 8.49
CA THR A 520 25.44 15.92 9.91
C THR A 520 26.70 15.16 10.22
N GLN A 521 27.01 14.10 9.47
CA GLN A 521 28.25 13.34 9.62
C GLN A 521 29.52 14.17 9.35
N GLU A 522 29.41 15.22 8.54
CA GLU A 522 30.52 16.14 8.25
C GLU A 522 30.54 17.33 9.20
N LEU A 523 29.36 17.89 9.51
CA LEU A 523 29.20 19.10 10.33
C LEU A 523 29.22 18.85 11.83
N ALA A 524 28.89 17.63 12.23
CA ALA A 524 28.79 17.14 13.60
C ALA A 524 29.46 15.77 13.70
N ALA A 525 30.71 15.69 13.23
CA ALA A 525 31.50 14.46 13.29
C ALA A 525 31.56 13.93 14.73
N GLY A 526 31.23 12.65 14.89
CA GLY A 526 31.19 11.99 16.19
C GLY A 526 32.55 11.52 16.67
N MET A 527 32.60 11.20 17.95
CA MET A 527 33.72 10.53 18.60
C MET A 527 33.83 9.07 18.14
N THR A 528 35.06 8.58 18.18
CA THR A 528 35.41 7.17 17.93
C THR A 528 36.06 6.58 19.18
N TYR A 529 36.45 5.31 19.13
CA TYR A 529 37.19 4.66 20.21
C TYR A 529 38.53 4.13 19.72
N ASP A 530 39.55 4.18 20.58
CA ASP A 530 40.82 3.50 20.33
C ASP A 530 40.76 2.00 20.68
N GLY A 531 41.88 1.30 20.50
CA GLY A 531 41.98 -0.14 20.81
C GLY A 531 41.82 -0.50 22.29
N ASN A 532 41.90 0.47 23.20
CA ASN A 532 41.70 0.28 24.64
C ASN A 532 40.25 0.62 25.06
N GLY A 533 39.44 1.14 24.15
CA GLY A 533 38.07 1.57 24.43
C GLY A 533 37.99 2.95 25.07
N ASP A 534 38.99 3.80 24.86
CA ASP A 534 38.99 5.21 25.23
C ASP A 534 38.47 6.08 24.05
N THR A 535 37.68 7.11 24.35
CA THR A 535 37.07 7.98 23.33
C THR A 535 38.11 8.89 22.67
N VAL A 536 38.06 9.00 21.35
CA VAL A 536 38.93 9.83 20.51
C VAL A 536 38.08 10.80 19.68
N GLY A 537 38.48 12.07 19.65
CA GLY A 537 37.78 13.13 18.93
C GLY A 537 37.05 14.09 19.88
N ALA A 538 36.34 15.05 19.30
CA ALA A 538 35.51 15.98 20.04
C ALA A 538 34.04 15.57 19.93
N ASP A 539 33.32 15.68 21.03
CA ASP A 539 31.88 15.48 21.02
C ASP A 539 31.17 16.65 20.34
N ASN A 540 30.58 16.39 19.18
CA ASN A 540 29.75 17.35 18.47
C ASN A 540 28.26 17.03 18.52
N SER A 541 27.85 16.02 19.28
CA SER A 541 26.44 15.64 19.43
C SER A 541 25.61 16.74 20.13
N GLY A 542 24.29 16.56 20.09
CA GLY A 542 23.31 17.37 20.80
C GLY A 542 22.26 17.96 19.88
N LYS A 543 21.65 19.07 20.32
CA LYS A 543 20.55 19.71 19.58
C LYS A 543 21.06 20.51 18.39
N TYR A 544 20.40 20.34 17.25
CA TYR A 544 20.59 21.11 16.04
C TYR A 544 19.24 21.63 15.57
N GLN A 545 19.19 22.88 15.12
CA GLN A 545 17.97 23.49 14.63
C GLN A 545 18.02 23.68 13.13
N LEU A 546 16.98 23.23 12.44
CA LEU A 546 16.71 23.55 11.05
C LEU A 546 15.70 24.69 10.98
N LYS A 547 16.00 25.70 10.18
CA LYS A 547 15.14 26.84 9.92
C LYS A 547 14.71 26.85 8.46
N LEU A 548 13.40 26.96 8.22
CA LEU A 548 12.78 27.12 6.91
C LEU A 548 12.31 28.56 6.73
N ASP A 549 12.81 29.22 5.69
CA ASP A 549 12.42 30.57 5.26
C ASP A 549 11.88 30.54 3.83
N LEU A 550 10.89 31.39 3.54
CA LEU A 550 10.35 31.61 2.19
C LEU A 550 10.86 32.92 1.59
N PHE A 551 11.07 32.94 0.28
CA PHE A 551 11.56 34.09 -0.48
C PHE A 551 10.74 34.32 -1.74
N ASN A 552 10.59 35.60 -2.12
CA ASN A 552 9.93 35.98 -3.35
C ASN A 552 10.86 35.86 -4.57
N ALA A 553 10.36 36.21 -5.76
CA ALA A 553 11.14 36.13 -7.00
C ALA A 553 12.41 37.01 -7.00
N ASN A 554 12.42 38.08 -6.20
CA ASN A 554 13.56 38.97 -5.99
C ASN A 554 14.39 38.55 -4.77
N GLY A 555 14.35 37.29 -4.31
CA GLY A 555 15.16 36.84 -3.17
C GLY A 555 14.90 37.55 -1.84
N GLN A 556 13.80 38.29 -1.69
CA GLN A 556 13.43 38.96 -0.43
C GLN A 556 12.59 38.03 0.44
N PRO A 557 12.74 38.05 1.77
CA PRO A 557 11.98 37.17 2.66
C PRO A 557 10.48 37.47 2.59
N VAL A 558 9.67 36.42 2.53
CA VAL A 558 8.20 36.51 2.53
C VAL A 558 7.69 36.63 3.96
N ASN A 559 6.84 37.62 4.22
CA ASN A 559 6.15 37.76 5.49
C ASN A 559 4.90 36.86 5.51
N ILE A 560 5.00 35.71 6.18
CA ILE A 560 3.92 34.71 6.20
C ILE A 560 2.62 35.25 6.80
N ALA A 561 2.70 36.12 7.81
CA ALA A 561 1.52 36.67 8.49
C ALA A 561 0.75 37.62 7.58
N ALA A 562 1.46 38.46 6.83
CA ALA A 562 0.87 39.37 5.85
C ALA A 562 0.26 38.63 4.65
N SER A 563 0.89 37.54 4.22
CA SER A 563 0.42 36.71 3.09
C SER A 563 -0.60 35.64 3.49
N GLY A 564 -0.92 35.50 4.78
CA GLY A 564 -1.83 34.48 5.30
C GLY A 564 -1.31 33.05 5.09
N ILE A 565 0.01 32.86 5.06
CA ILE A 565 0.68 31.56 4.89
C ILE A 565 0.84 30.90 6.25
N GLN A 566 0.57 29.59 6.34
CA GLN A 566 0.70 28.82 7.56
C GLN A 566 1.69 27.66 7.41
N TYR A 567 2.60 27.51 8.38
CA TYR A 567 3.40 26.31 8.51
C TYR A 567 2.61 25.21 9.23
N VAL A 568 2.67 24.00 8.70
CA VAL A 568 1.97 22.84 9.23
C VAL A 568 2.89 21.62 9.33
N VAL A 569 2.51 20.69 10.19
CA VAL A 569 3.17 19.39 10.37
C VAL A 569 2.14 18.26 10.28
N PRO A 570 2.52 17.03 9.89
CA PRO A 570 1.62 15.89 9.92
C PRO A 570 1.05 15.63 11.31
N ASP A 571 -0.25 15.34 11.36
CA ASP A 571 -0.93 14.83 12.55
C ASP A 571 -1.17 13.30 12.46
N VAL A 572 -0.63 12.68 11.41
CA VAL A 572 -0.69 11.24 11.17
C VAL A 572 0.72 10.64 11.11
N PRO A 573 0.89 9.41 11.63
CA PRO A 573 2.16 8.68 11.62
C PRO A 573 2.58 8.22 10.22
N ASP A 574 1.58 7.85 9.41
CA ASP A 574 1.77 7.29 8.09
C ASP A 574 1.65 8.39 7.04
N LEU A 575 2.72 8.57 6.26
CA LEU A 575 2.76 9.52 5.15
C LEU A 575 2.30 8.90 3.83
N THR A 576 1.79 7.67 3.85
CA THR A 576 1.12 7.05 2.71
C THR A 576 -0.36 7.45 2.68
N GLY A 577 -0.88 7.79 1.51
CA GLY A 577 -2.27 8.19 1.36
C GLY A 577 -2.55 9.64 1.78
N THR A 578 -3.55 9.86 2.64
CA THR A 578 -4.01 11.20 3.03
C THR A 578 -3.37 11.62 4.35
N ILE A 579 -2.48 12.62 4.29
CA ILE A 579 -1.78 13.26 5.38
C ILE A 579 -2.64 14.40 5.94
N TYR A 580 -3.24 14.18 7.10
CA TYR A 580 -3.83 15.28 7.87
C TYR A 580 -2.73 16.09 8.53
N THR A 581 -2.95 17.40 8.65
CA THR A 581 -1.97 18.31 9.24
C THR A 581 -2.56 19.16 10.35
N THR A 582 -1.66 19.62 11.22
CA THR A 582 -1.94 20.56 12.30
C THR A 582 -1.03 21.77 12.19
N ALA A 583 -1.46 22.91 12.75
CA ALA A 583 -0.69 24.14 12.73
C ALA A 583 0.61 24.00 13.54
N ALA A 584 1.73 24.44 12.98
CA ALA A 584 3.03 24.36 13.64
C ALA A 584 3.23 25.46 14.71
N ALA A 585 2.49 26.57 14.63
CA ALA A 585 2.66 27.71 15.56
C ALA A 585 2.27 27.38 17.02
N PRO A 586 1.14 26.72 17.32
CA PRO A 586 0.82 26.27 18.69
C PRO A 586 1.85 25.29 19.27
N LEU A 587 2.63 24.61 18.42
CA LEU A 587 3.68 23.70 18.84
C LEU A 587 5.01 24.42 19.17
N GLY A 588 5.06 25.75 19.02
CA GLY A 588 6.28 26.53 19.24
C GLY A 588 7.30 26.45 18.10
N LEU A 589 6.93 25.89 16.95
CA LEU A 589 7.81 25.70 15.79
C LEU A 589 7.88 26.93 14.88
N VAL A 590 7.11 27.98 15.13
CA VAL A 590 7.09 29.18 14.28
C VAL A 590 7.61 30.38 15.06
N VAL A 591 8.68 30.99 14.54
CA VAL A 591 9.32 32.18 15.12
C VAL A 591 9.39 33.26 14.05
N GLY A 592 8.60 34.32 14.22
CA GLY A 592 8.48 35.38 13.20
C GLY A 592 7.87 34.85 11.90
N SER A 593 8.63 34.89 10.80
CA SER A 593 8.22 34.35 9.49
C SER A 593 8.87 32.99 9.14
N SER A 594 9.58 32.40 10.09
CA SER A 594 10.35 31.18 9.90
C SER A 594 9.73 30.02 10.67
N MET A 595 9.86 28.81 10.13
CA MET A 595 9.65 27.58 10.88
C MET A 595 10.99 27.07 11.40
N ILE A 596 11.06 26.68 12.67
CA ILE A 596 12.26 26.13 13.32
C ILE A 596 11.92 24.76 13.90
N VAL A 597 12.66 23.75 13.47
CA VAL A 597 12.55 22.36 13.94
C VAL A 597 13.85 21.99 14.66
N THR A 598 13.75 21.36 15.82
CA THR A 598 14.91 20.88 16.59
C THR A 598 15.08 19.38 16.39
N LEU A 599 16.30 18.95 16.07
CA LEU A 599 16.71 17.55 15.92
C LEU A 599 17.85 17.27 16.90
N HIS A 600 17.87 16.10 17.53
CA HIS A 600 18.99 15.66 18.35
C HIS A 600 19.92 14.80 17.51
N VAL A 601 21.11 15.30 17.19
CA VAL A 601 22.09 14.64 16.33
C VAL A 601 23.16 13.95 17.17
N ASP A 602 23.44 12.70 16.87
CA ASP A 602 24.54 11.92 17.44
C ASP A 602 25.14 11.00 16.37
N ASN A 603 26.37 11.31 15.95
CA ASN A 603 27.15 10.52 14.98
C ASN A 603 28.30 9.74 15.67
N ASN A 604 28.24 9.55 16.99
CA ASN A 604 29.28 8.85 17.74
C ASN A 604 29.30 7.35 17.39
N HIS A 605 30.49 6.77 17.32
CA HIS A 605 30.66 5.33 17.08
C HIS A 605 30.51 4.53 18.37
N CYS A 606 30.10 3.27 18.22
CA CYS A 606 30.08 2.28 19.29
C CYS A 606 31.47 1.70 19.55
N PHE A 607 31.62 1.03 20.70
CA PHE A 607 32.76 0.18 21.01
C PHE A 607 32.32 -1.19 21.50
N ALA A 608 33.05 -2.20 21.02
CA ALA A 608 32.89 -3.59 21.39
C ALA A 608 34.26 -4.15 21.82
N GLY A 609 34.34 -4.70 23.03
CA GLY A 609 35.53 -5.38 23.55
C GLY A 609 35.15 -6.67 24.28
N ILE A 610 35.97 -7.71 24.15
CA ILE A 610 35.79 -8.98 24.87
C ILE A 610 37.08 -9.33 25.60
N ASP A 611 37.00 -9.41 26.93
CA ASP A 611 38.12 -9.78 27.78
C ASP A 611 38.33 -11.29 27.76
N ALA A 612 39.48 -11.76 28.26
CA ALA A 612 39.75 -13.20 28.31
C ALA A 612 38.78 -13.87 29.29
N PRO A 613 38.10 -14.97 28.91
CA PRO A 613 37.27 -15.70 29.85
C PRO A 613 38.12 -16.30 30.97
N THR A 614 37.56 -16.36 32.18
CA THR A 614 38.29 -16.77 33.39
C THR A 614 37.61 -17.90 34.14
N ILE A 615 38.41 -18.72 34.81
CA ILE A 615 37.99 -19.62 35.89
C ILE A 615 38.71 -19.16 37.17
N GLY A 616 37.95 -18.55 38.08
CA GLY A 616 38.55 -17.87 39.24
C GLY A 616 39.48 -16.74 38.79
N ALA A 617 40.78 -16.86 39.13
CA ALA A 617 41.81 -15.90 38.71
C ALA A 617 42.58 -16.30 37.44
N LEU A 618 42.31 -17.49 36.89
CA LEU A 618 42.99 -17.99 35.69
C LEU A 618 42.24 -17.54 34.45
N ALA A 619 42.91 -16.82 33.55
CA ALA A 619 42.39 -16.43 32.25
C ALA A 619 42.79 -17.44 31.17
N ALA A 620 42.02 -17.48 30.07
CA ALA A 620 42.43 -18.23 28.88
C ALA A 620 43.80 -17.76 28.37
N ASP A 621 44.65 -18.71 27.98
CA ASP A 621 45.99 -18.44 27.47
C ASP A 621 45.92 -17.44 26.30
N PRO A 622 46.64 -16.31 26.35
CA PRO A 622 46.59 -15.31 25.28
C PRO A 622 47.25 -15.76 23.97
N CYS A 623 48.15 -16.74 24.00
CA CYS A 623 48.80 -17.32 22.84
C CYS A 623 48.02 -18.51 22.25
N CYS A 624 47.49 -19.37 23.12
CA CYS A 624 46.87 -20.64 22.70
C CYS A 624 45.34 -20.65 22.78
N GLY A 625 44.74 -19.68 23.47
CA GLY A 625 43.29 -19.61 23.70
C GLY A 625 42.74 -20.71 24.62
N VAL A 626 43.60 -21.48 25.30
CA VAL A 626 43.19 -22.62 26.13
C VAL A 626 42.92 -22.18 27.56
N LEU A 627 41.80 -22.64 28.12
CA LEU A 627 41.42 -22.47 29.51
C LEU A 627 41.18 -23.85 30.14
N ASN A 628 42.07 -24.24 31.05
CA ASN A 628 42.00 -25.54 31.71
C ASN A 628 40.97 -25.53 32.82
N TYR A 629 40.09 -26.54 32.86
CA TYR A 629 39.00 -26.62 33.84
C TYR A 629 39.01 -27.93 34.64
N ALA A 630 38.41 -27.87 35.82
CA ALA A 630 37.95 -28.98 36.65
C ALA A 630 36.41 -29.09 36.60
N ALA A 631 35.86 -30.29 36.88
CA ALA A 631 34.46 -30.62 36.62
C ALA A 631 33.40 -29.72 37.29
N LYS A 632 33.76 -28.96 38.34
CA LYS A 632 32.86 -28.04 39.07
C LYS A 632 33.15 -26.56 38.80
N ASP A 633 34.04 -26.26 37.86
CA ASP A 633 34.41 -24.90 37.55
C ASP A 633 33.30 -24.16 36.82
N SER A 634 33.34 -22.84 36.91
CA SER A 634 32.49 -21.94 36.15
C SER A 634 33.35 -20.94 35.41
N VAL A 635 32.98 -20.69 34.16
CA VAL A 635 33.64 -19.71 33.30
C VAL A 635 32.92 -18.38 33.46
N THR A 636 33.67 -17.35 33.80
CA THR A 636 33.22 -15.96 33.77
C THR A 636 33.68 -15.34 32.46
N MET A 637 32.71 -14.86 31.69
CA MET A 637 32.91 -14.20 30.40
C MET A 637 32.58 -12.72 30.58
N THR A 638 33.51 -11.84 30.21
CA THR A 638 33.43 -10.40 30.44
C THR A 638 33.57 -9.66 29.12
N TRP A 639 32.71 -8.67 28.90
CA TRP A 639 32.71 -7.86 27.69
C TRP A 639 32.40 -6.40 27.98
N GLN A 640 32.68 -5.54 27.01
CA GLN A 640 32.47 -4.11 27.06
C GLN A 640 31.66 -3.69 25.83
N ALA A 641 30.47 -3.15 26.06
CA ALA A 641 29.62 -2.58 25.02
C ALA A 641 29.31 -1.14 25.40
N LYS A 642 29.84 -0.18 24.62
CA LYS A 642 29.83 1.24 24.97
C LYS A 642 29.34 2.12 23.82
N HIS A 643 28.68 3.21 24.18
CA HIS A 643 28.41 4.36 23.32
C HIS A 643 28.46 5.61 24.22
N PRO A 644 29.04 6.75 23.78
CA PRO A 644 29.27 7.91 24.65
C PRO A 644 28.03 8.42 25.39
N HIS A 645 26.87 8.44 24.71
CA HIS A 645 25.60 8.92 25.29
C HIS A 645 24.55 7.83 25.48
N GLY A 646 24.92 6.55 25.36
CA GLY A 646 23.98 5.45 25.56
C GLY A 646 22.99 5.18 24.41
N PHE A 647 23.10 5.87 23.26
CA PHE A 647 22.32 5.61 22.04
C PHE A 647 22.75 4.36 21.27
N ALA A 648 23.01 3.27 21.98
CA ALA A 648 23.30 1.98 21.38
C ALA A 648 22.73 0.83 22.23
N ARG A 649 22.64 -0.32 21.60
CA ARG A 649 22.21 -1.57 22.24
C ARG A 649 23.15 -2.69 21.81
N TYR A 650 23.22 -3.77 22.57
CA TYR A 650 24.15 -4.85 22.28
C TYR A 650 23.51 -6.23 22.38
N HIS A 651 24.17 -7.17 21.73
CA HIS A 651 23.91 -8.59 21.79
C HIS A 651 25.24 -9.32 22.03
N PHE A 652 25.28 -10.20 23.03
CA PHE A 652 26.41 -11.06 23.35
C PHE A 652 26.01 -12.54 23.21
N GLY A 653 26.75 -13.30 22.42
CA GLY A 653 26.49 -14.72 22.15
C GLY A 653 27.73 -15.58 22.32
N VAL A 654 27.54 -16.82 22.78
CA VAL A 654 28.60 -17.83 22.86
C VAL A 654 28.18 -19.04 22.05
N VAL A 655 29.02 -19.41 21.08
CA VAL A 655 28.80 -20.54 20.19
C VAL A 655 29.85 -21.61 20.48
N ARG A 656 29.42 -22.86 20.66
CA ARG A 656 30.29 -24.04 20.74
C ARG A 656 30.30 -24.75 19.39
N GLY A 657 31.44 -24.73 18.70
CA GLY A 657 31.51 -25.19 17.31
C GLY A 657 30.54 -24.41 16.42
N ALA A 658 29.39 -25.02 16.08
CA ALA A 658 28.32 -24.40 15.29
C ALA A 658 27.00 -24.20 16.06
N ASN A 659 26.94 -24.51 17.36
CA ASN A 659 25.70 -24.47 18.15
C ASN A 659 25.74 -23.33 19.16
N SER A 660 24.68 -22.53 19.23
CA SER A 660 24.53 -21.49 20.26
C SER A 660 24.36 -22.13 21.64
N VAL A 661 25.16 -21.69 22.61
CA VAL A 661 25.17 -22.20 23.99
C VAL A 661 24.76 -21.11 24.97
N LEU A 662 25.03 -19.85 24.64
CA LEU A 662 24.55 -18.69 25.37
C LEU A 662 24.15 -17.60 24.40
N GLN A 663 23.03 -16.95 24.69
CA GLN A 663 22.59 -15.76 23.97
C GLN A 663 22.03 -14.76 24.98
N LEU A 664 22.62 -13.56 25.01
CA LEU A 664 22.24 -12.46 25.89
C LEU A 664 21.97 -11.19 25.07
N PRO A 665 20.82 -10.52 25.30
CA PRO A 665 19.66 -11.04 26.02
C PRO A 665 19.06 -12.25 25.28
N THR A 666 17.95 -12.81 25.79
CA THR A 666 17.25 -13.95 25.17
C THR A 666 17.09 -13.79 23.65
N PRO A 667 17.06 -14.90 22.88
CA PRO A 667 17.06 -14.84 21.42
C PRO A 667 16.04 -13.84 20.85
N GLY A 668 16.53 -12.88 20.07
CA GLY A 668 15.72 -11.81 19.46
C GLY A 668 15.66 -10.49 20.24
N GLY A 669 16.25 -10.42 21.44
CA GLY A 669 16.32 -9.19 22.23
C GLY A 669 17.62 -8.40 22.03
N TRP A 670 17.64 -7.17 22.56
CA TRP A 670 18.80 -6.29 22.65
C TRP A 670 18.85 -5.63 24.03
N ASP A 671 20.04 -5.56 24.65
CA ASP A 671 20.25 -4.88 25.93
C ASP A 671 20.83 -3.49 25.69
N PRO A 672 20.45 -2.46 26.47
CA PRO A 672 21.06 -1.14 26.35
C PRO A 672 22.56 -1.19 26.73
N VAL A 673 23.39 -0.39 26.06
CA VAL A 673 24.80 -0.25 26.45
C VAL A 673 24.97 0.48 27.78
N GLY A 674 26.16 0.40 28.36
CA GLY A 674 26.47 1.03 29.63
C GLY A 674 27.93 1.50 29.71
N SER A 675 28.27 2.22 30.77
CA SER A 675 29.62 2.75 31.00
C SER A 675 30.61 1.74 31.59
N GLY A 676 30.16 0.54 31.95
CA GLY A 676 30.96 -0.49 32.63
C GLY A 676 31.16 -1.77 31.81
N SER A 677 31.95 -2.69 32.36
CA SER A 677 32.06 -4.06 31.84
C SER A 677 30.86 -4.88 32.27
N PHE A 678 30.31 -5.63 31.34
CA PHE A 678 29.30 -6.64 31.58
C PHE A 678 29.97 -7.99 31.78
N SER A 679 29.36 -8.86 32.58
CA SER A 679 29.86 -10.22 32.76
C SER A 679 28.74 -11.21 32.97
N THR A 680 29.01 -12.46 32.59
CA THR A 680 28.12 -13.58 32.86
C THR A 680 28.93 -14.81 33.22
N THR A 681 28.41 -15.58 34.16
CA THR A 681 29.06 -16.82 34.62
C THR A 681 28.22 -18.01 34.21
N ARG A 682 28.88 -19.04 33.67
CA ARG A 682 28.27 -20.31 33.29
C ARG A 682 29.11 -21.47 33.81
N ALA A 683 28.42 -22.48 34.34
CA ALA A 683 29.09 -23.73 34.71
C ALA A 683 29.70 -24.36 33.46
N VAL A 684 30.91 -24.92 33.60
CA VAL A 684 31.57 -25.61 32.48
C VAL A 684 30.69 -26.75 31.96
N SER A 685 29.98 -27.46 32.85
CA SER A 685 29.01 -28.49 32.46
C SER A 685 27.96 -27.97 31.49
N ASN A 686 27.42 -26.78 31.70
CA ASN A 686 26.38 -26.20 30.83
C ASN A 686 26.99 -25.79 29.49
N LEU A 687 28.17 -25.16 29.52
CA LEU A 687 28.88 -24.79 28.29
C LEU A 687 29.19 -26.00 27.40
N LEU A 688 29.50 -27.16 27.99
CA LEU A 688 29.84 -28.38 27.25
C LEU A 688 28.62 -29.21 26.83
N ASN A 689 27.48 -29.10 27.53
CA ASN A 689 26.34 -30.01 27.37
C ASN A 689 25.07 -29.35 26.80
N ASP A 690 24.89 -28.04 26.96
CA ASP A 690 23.67 -27.38 26.47
C ASP A 690 23.66 -27.42 24.93
N ASN A 691 22.48 -27.65 24.35
CA ASN A 691 22.25 -27.68 22.90
C ASN A 691 23.20 -28.60 22.11
N LEU A 692 23.47 -29.80 22.64
CA LEU A 692 24.24 -30.82 21.91
C LEU A 692 23.48 -31.34 20.67
N PRO A 693 24.15 -31.51 19.53
CA PRO A 693 23.57 -32.18 18.36
C PRO A 693 23.13 -33.62 18.65
N ALA A 694 22.17 -34.11 17.86
CA ALA A 694 21.74 -35.50 17.92
C ALA A 694 22.93 -36.45 17.65
N GLY A 695 23.16 -37.41 18.54
CA GLY A 695 24.26 -38.38 18.45
C GLY A 695 25.51 -38.02 19.25
N CYS A 696 25.57 -36.86 19.91
CA CYS A 696 26.64 -36.55 20.87
C CYS A 696 26.48 -37.35 22.18
N ALA A 697 27.60 -37.58 22.88
CA ALA A 697 27.59 -38.23 24.21
C ALA A 697 26.82 -37.38 25.23
N ILE A 698 26.07 -38.05 26.13
CA ILE A 698 25.22 -37.40 27.14
C ILE A 698 26.04 -36.58 28.14
N ASP A 699 27.30 -36.96 28.38
CA ASP A 699 28.24 -36.28 29.28
C ASP A 699 29.07 -35.18 28.58
N GLY A 700 28.76 -34.87 27.31
CA GLY A 700 29.39 -33.79 26.55
C GLY A 700 30.79 -34.10 26.03
N CYS A 701 31.48 -33.07 25.56
CA CYS A 701 32.86 -33.17 25.09
C CYS A 701 33.85 -32.81 26.22
N PRO A 702 34.93 -33.58 26.45
CA PRO A 702 35.96 -33.23 27.44
C PRO A 702 36.83 -32.02 27.00
N VAL A 703 36.78 -31.70 25.70
CA VAL A 703 37.41 -30.53 25.10
C VAL A 703 36.44 -29.93 24.09
N ALA A 704 36.23 -28.63 24.13
CA ALA A 704 35.41 -27.94 23.14
C ALA A 704 35.91 -26.51 22.87
N GLY A 705 35.81 -26.10 21.60
CA GLY A 705 36.08 -24.73 21.17
C GLY A 705 34.82 -23.87 21.21
N PHE A 706 34.99 -22.64 21.67
CA PHE A 706 33.96 -21.63 21.83
C PHE A 706 34.34 -20.34 21.12
N SER A 707 33.33 -19.63 20.64
CA SER A 707 33.44 -18.27 20.12
C SER A 707 32.46 -17.37 20.85
N GLU A 708 33.00 -16.36 21.52
CA GLU A 708 32.30 -15.22 22.07
C GLU A 708 32.13 -14.17 20.96
N ASN A 709 30.90 -13.74 20.75
CA ASN A 709 30.52 -12.81 19.69
C ASN A 709 29.75 -11.65 20.33
N LEU A 710 30.29 -10.44 20.23
CA LEU A 710 29.66 -9.21 20.68
C LEU A 710 29.33 -8.35 19.47
N TYR A 711 28.09 -7.91 19.38
CA TYR A 711 27.66 -6.88 18.43
C TYR A 711 27.02 -5.72 19.20
N VAL A 712 27.43 -4.50 18.86
CA VAL A 712 26.92 -3.26 19.43
C VAL A 712 26.35 -2.42 18.28
N ASP A 713 25.04 -2.24 18.33
CA ASP A 713 24.18 -1.61 17.33
C ASP A 713 23.88 -0.18 17.75
N ALA A 714 24.32 0.79 16.95
CA ALA A 714 23.99 2.19 17.14
C ALA A 714 22.51 2.43 16.79
N THR A 715 21.83 3.26 17.57
CA THR A 715 20.41 3.55 17.33
C THR A 715 20.18 4.72 16.38
N ALA A 716 21.24 5.44 16.00
CA ALA A 716 21.14 6.61 15.15
C ALA A 716 20.54 6.28 13.77
N THR A 717 19.75 7.20 13.22
CA THR A 717 19.08 7.04 11.92
C THR A 717 19.20 8.29 11.06
N ASP A 718 19.26 8.13 9.74
CA ASP A 718 19.12 9.24 8.79
C ASP A 718 17.66 9.45 8.31
N GLY A 719 16.74 8.64 8.86
CA GLY A 719 15.34 8.57 8.49
C GLY A 719 15.03 7.57 7.37
N TRP A 720 16.04 7.03 6.66
CA TRP A 720 15.88 5.98 5.65
C TRP A 720 16.53 4.66 6.07
N THR A 721 17.64 4.73 6.81
CA THR A 721 18.38 3.59 7.33
C THR A 721 18.94 3.88 8.71
N SER A 722 19.11 2.82 9.51
CA SER A 722 19.88 2.84 10.77
C SER A 722 21.32 2.35 10.58
N GLU A 723 21.66 1.76 9.43
CA GLU A 723 23.02 1.28 9.14
C GLU A 723 23.92 2.42 8.65
N LEU A 724 24.36 3.27 9.58
CA LEU A 724 25.17 4.45 9.30
C LEU A 724 26.69 4.21 9.41
N GLY A 725 27.09 2.99 9.76
CA GLY A 725 28.50 2.62 9.97
C GLY A 725 29.04 3.00 11.35
N TYR A 726 28.16 3.21 12.34
CA TYR A 726 28.52 3.53 13.73
C TYR A 726 28.59 2.30 14.65
N ASP A 727 28.24 1.13 14.15
CA ASP A 727 28.23 -0.11 14.90
C ASP A 727 29.64 -0.62 15.19
N ALA A 728 29.75 -1.47 16.21
CA ALA A 728 31.00 -2.15 16.55
C ALA A 728 30.75 -3.63 16.82
N SER A 729 31.75 -4.45 16.53
CA SER A 729 31.70 -5.87 16.88
C SER A 729 33.06 -6.36 17.37
N ALA A 730 33.03 -7.38 18.21
CA ALA A 730 34.21 -8.05 18.71
C ALA A 730 33.97 -9.55 18.74
N VAL A 731 35.03 -10.31 18.44
CA VAL A 731 35.00 -11.77 18.50
C VAL A 731 36.22 -12.25 19.27
N ARG A 732 36.00 -13.19 20.19
CA ARG A 732 37.07 -13.89 20.90
C ARG A 732 36.80 -15.39 20.88
N ALA A 733 37.85 -16.18 20.66
CA ALA A 733 37.75 -17.64 20.73
C ALA A 733 38.51 -18.17 21.94
N PHE A 734 37.97 -19.22 22.56
CA PHE A 734 38.66 -19.96 23.61
C PHE A 734 38.32 -21.46 23.54
N VAL A 735 39.17 -22.28 24.13
CA VAL A 735 39.00 -23.73 24.23
C VAL A 735 38.95 -24.11 25.70
N LEU A 736 37.90 -24.81 26.10
CA LEU A 736 37.89 -25.49 27.39
C LEU A 736 38.54 -26.86 27.22
N SER A 737 39.54 -27.14 28.03
CA SER A 737 40.19 -28.45 28.09
C SER A 737 40.22 -28.94 29.53
N SER A 738 39.89 -30.21 29.77
CA SER A 738 40.05 -30.79 31.10
C SER A 738 41.53 -30.72 31.50
N ALA A 739 41.81 -30.25 32.72
CA ALA A 739 43.17 -30.34 33.26
C ALA A 739 43.59 -31.83 33.30
N ALA A 740 44.76 -32.15 32.73
CA ALA A 740 45.33 -33.48 32.88
C ALA A 740 45.60 -33.71 34.38
N VAL A 741 45.02 -34.77 34.93
CA VAL A 741 45.27 -35.22 36.31
C VAL A 741 46.71 -35.65 36.47
#